data_AF-A0A536SJM6-F1
#
_entry.id   AF-A0A536SJM6-F1
#
_cell.length_a   1.000
_cell.length_b   1.000
_cell.length_c   1.000
_cell.angle_alpha   90.00
_cell.angle_beta   90.00
_cell.angle_gamma   90.00
#
_symmetry.space_group_name_H-M   'P 1'
#
loop_
_entity.id
_entity.type
_entity.pdbx_description
1 polymer ?
#
loop_
_entity_poly.entity_id
_entity_poly.type
_entity_poly.pdbx_seq_one_letter_code
_entity_poly.pdbx_strand_id
1 'polypeptide(L)'
;MPSPLAALSPLDGRYAKALDPLRVYFSEQALIRYRTRIELEWLQALARERAIRELKPFSARLAGTLKRLAKDFAEADADAIKNIEAETNHDVKALEYWLRGKLGTNKEAQAALEFVHFACTSEDINNLSYALMLRESRDGLMLPRLDRLVEALRALARRHAAVPMLARTHGQPATPTTLGKEMANFVHRLARSRERIAAVPILGKMNGAVGNYNAHLIAYPGFNWQRFSQRFVESLGLEFNPYTTQIEPHDWLAELLDAYARANTVLLDLDRDLWGYVSLGYFSQKVKAGEVGSSTMPHKVNPIDFENSEGNIGIANALLRHLADKLPVSRWQRDLSDSTASRNIGTALGHTLLAYAAAERGLGKLEVDTRRLAADLDANWEVLAEAVQQVMRRHGVADAYDKLGQAAAPCADAGALHRSRRRAGQAGLRAFFAIAALAAAAPLAAHELLTVASRPGVTQSFLVIDTGSVKPQAIALLYTGGGGRVGLRQEDGEMKYRPHNFLVRAAGDFARNGVLPVVMDAPSDQNELTDDYRTGGAQSADARAVLAELKQRFAGLPVYLVGTSRGTISAAVLGRELGEEVAGVVLTSSMFGSSNLRRQAPNLRAFDYGAIRSRLLFVHHRQDSCEHTPYASALRLAARYPLVSVSGGKPAESGPCEPYAAHGYFGREPQTAAAIAAWMLGRPFPKDIE
;
A
#
# COMPACT_ATOMS: atom_id res chain seq x y z
N MET A 1 22.97 19.14 -28.00
CA MET A 1 21.72 18.68 -27.32
C MET A 1 20.61 19.70 -27.58
N PRO A 2 19.33 19.28 -27.64
CA PRO A 2 18.21 20.24 -27.64
C PRO A 2 18.30 21.14 -26.41
N SER A 3 17.81 22.39 -26.52
CA SER A 3 17.79 23.30 -25.38
C SER A 3 16.92 22.74 -24.25
N PRO A 4 17.11 23.13 -22.98
CA PRO A 4 16.24 22.70 -21.88
C PRO A 4 14.74 22.97 -22.13
N LEU A 5 14.40 23.99 -22.94
CA LEU A 5 13.02 24.29 -23.32
C LEU A 5 12.43 23.28 -24.31
N ALA A 6 13.27 22.60 -25.10
CA ALA A 6 12.88 21.59 -26.07
C ALA A 6 13.10 20.15 -25.57
N ALA A 7 13.49 19.97 -24.30
CA ALA A 7 13.68 18.66 -23.72
C ALA A 7 12.34 17.91 -23.56
N LEU A 8 12.29 16.65 -24.00
CA LEU A 8 11.10 15.81 -23.89
C LEU A 8 10.78 15.46 -22.43
N SER A 9 11.80 15.11 -21.66
CA SER A 9 11.67 14.86 -20.22
C SER A 9 11.74 16.17 -19.45
N PRO A 10 10.82 16.43 -18.50
CA PRO A 10 10.91 17.63 -17.66
C PRO A 10 12.12 17.59 -16.71
N LEU A 11 12.69 16.41 -16.44
CA LEU A 11 13.91 16.25 -15.65
C LEU A 11 15.12 16.90 -16.33
N ASP A 12 15.15 16.87 -17.67
CA ASP A 12 16.22 17.47 -18.48
C ASP A 12 15.90 18.87 -18.99
N GLY A 13 14.66 19.33 -18.76
CA GLY A 13 14.20 20.66 -19.14
C GLY A 13 13.91 21.53 -17.92
N ARG A 14 12.61 21.66 -17.59
CA ARG A 14 12.10 22.52 -16.51
C ARG A 14 12.84 22.33 -15.18
N TYR A 15 13.25 21.11 -14.86
CA TYR A 15 13.86 20.75 -13.59
C TYR A 15 15.36 20.45 -13.67
N ALA A 16 16.00 20.66 -14.83
CA ALA A 16 17.41 20.30 -15.07
C ALA A 16 18.35 20.80 -13.98
N LYS A 17 18.28 22.09 -13.65
CA LYS A 17 19.13 22.72 -12.63
C LYS A 17 19.01 22.08 -11.25
N ALA A 18 17.83 21.58 -10.89
CA ALA A 18 17.63 20.89 -9.61
C ALA A 18 18.23 19.47 -9.60
N LEU A 19 18.48 18.90 -10.79
CA LEU A 19 18.92 17.53 -11.00
C LEU A 19 20.35 17.39 -11.52
N ASP A 20 21.06 18.50 -11.76
CA ASP A 20 22.48 18.48 -12.13
C ASP A 20 23.35 17.59 -11.21
N PRO A 21 23.14 17.58 -9.87
CA PRO A 21 23.88 16.66 -8.99
C PRO A 21 23.64 15.18 -9.27
N LEU A 22 22.53 14.80 -9.92
CA LEU A 22 22.20 13.42 -10.25
C LEU A 22 22.81 12.97 -11.59
N ARG A 23 23.06 13.92 -12.51
CA ARG A 23 23.66 13.65 -13.84
C ARG A 23 25.03 13.00 -13.75
N VAL A 24 25.79 13.32 -12.71
CA VAL A 24 27.12 12.75 -12.47
C VAL A 24 27.07 11.25 -12.17
N TYR A 25 25.89 10.69 -11.84
CA TYR A 25 25.72 9.28 -11.52
C TYR A 25 24.99 8.53 -12.63
N PHE A 26 23.95 9.10 -13.25
CA PHE A 26 23.03 8.34 -14.11
C PHE A 26 22.92 8.81 -15.56
N SER A 27 23.80 9.72 -16.01
CA SER A 27 23.90 10.04 -17.44
C SER A 27 24.65 8.96 -18.22
N GLU A 28 24.54 8.97 -19.55
CA GLU A 28 25.34 8.09 -20.41
C GLU A 28 26.84 8.32 -20.19
N GLN A 29 27.25 9.58 -20.05
CA GLN A 29 28.61 9.96 -19.71
C GLN A 29 29.05 9.33 -18.39
N ALA A 30 28.19 9.36 -17.37
CA ALA A 30 28.48 8.71 -16.09
C ALA A 30 28.65 7.21 -16.25
N LEU A 31 27.76 6.53 -16.99
CA LEU A 31 27.88 5.10 -17.25
C LEU A 31 29.21 4.75 -17.94
N ILE A 32 29.60 5.50 -18.97
CA ILE A 32 30.90 5.31 -19.65
C ILE A 32 32.07 5.55 -18.69
N ARG A 33 31.97 6.56 -17.83
CA ARG A 33 32.99 6.85 -16.80
C ARG A 33 33.15 5.66 -15.84
N TYR A 34 32.05 5.13 -15.29
CA TYR A 34 32.11 4.00 -14.37
C TYR A 34 32.62 2.73 -15.06
N ARG A 35 32.18 2.45 -16.30
CA ARG A 35 32.71 1.33 -17.10
C ARG A 35 34.22 1.44 -17.31
N THR A 36 34.68 2.62 -17.72
CA THR A 36 36.11 2.91 -17.90
C THR A 36 36.88 2.70 -16.60
N ARG A 37 36.34 3.16 -15.47
CA ARG A 37 36.95 2.94 -14.14
C ARG A 37 37.09 1.45 -13.83
N ILE A 38 36.03 0.66 -13.99
CA ILE A 38 36.05 -0.78 -13.69
C ILE A 38 37.06 -1.51 -14.57
N GLU A 39 37.11 -1.23 -15.86
CA GLU A 39 38.07 -1.82 -16.80
C GLU A 39 39.52 -1.52 -16.41
N LEU A 40 39.81 -0.27 -16.07
CA LEU A 40 41.14 0.15 -15.62
C LEU A 40 41.52 -0.45 -14.28
N GLU A 41 40.56 -0.61 -13.35
CA GLU A 41 40.79 -1.25 -12.07
C GLU A 41 41.00 -2.78 -12.23
N TRP A 42 40.24 -3.43 -13.11
CA TRP A 42 40.42 -4.85 -13.45
C TRP A 42 41.78 -5.13 -14.05
N LEU A 43 42.19 -4.33 -15.05
CA LEU A 43 43.52 -4.44 -15.67
C LEU A 43 44.63 -4.28 -14.64
N GLN A 44 44.50 -3.30 -13.73
CA GLN A 44 45.46 -3.12 -12.63
C GLN A 44 45.45 -4.27 -11.63
N ALA A 45 44.30 -4.88 -11.36
CA ALA A 45 44.19 -6.04 -10.47
C ALA A 45 44.90 -7.25 -11.09
N LEU A 46 44.67 -7.53 -12.39
CA LEU A 46 45.35 -8.61 -13.11
C LEU A 46 46.87 -8.41 -13.11
N ALA A 47 47.35 -7.20 -13.39
CA ALA A 47 48.79 -6.89 -13.42
C ALA A 47 49.49 -7.10 -12.06
N ARG A 48 48.74 -7.04 -10.94
CA ARG A 48 49.29 -7.27 -9.59
C ARG A 48 49.38 -8.75 -9.22
N GLU A 49 48.69 -9.62 -9.95
CA GLU A 49 48.67 -11.05 -9.64
C GLU A 49 49.91 -11.76 -10.20
N ARG A 50 50.75 -12.27 -9.30
CA ARG A 50 51.99 -12.97 -9.66
C ARG A 50 51.79 -14.21 -10.53
N ALA A 51 50.59 -14.79 -10.51
CA ALA A 51 50.23 -15.94 -11.32
C ALA A 51 50.03 -15.61 -12.80
N ILE A 52 49.75 -14.35 -13.14
CA ILE A 52 49.55 -13.84 -14.50
C ILE A 52 50.88 -13.24 -14.95
N ARG A 53 51.73 -14.05 -15.60
CA ARG A 53 53.15 -13.69 -15.86
C ARG A 53 53.32 -12.81 -17.08
N GLU A 54 52.38 -12.93 -18.01
CA GLU A 54 52.29 -12.23 -19.28
C GLU A 54 52.03 -10.73 -19.07
N LEU A 55 51.30 -10.39 -18.00
CA LEU A 55 51.00 -9.01 -17.60
C LEU A 55 51.84 -8.62 -16.39
N LYS A 56 52.97 -7.96 -16.63
CA LYS A 56 53.86 -7.50 -15.55
C LYS A 56 53.19 -6.41 -14.70
N PRO A 57 53.51 -6.33 -13.40
CA PRO A 57 53.06 -5.22 -12.54
C PRO A 57 53.46 -3.87 -13.12
N PHE A 58 52.50 -2.94 -13.16
CA PHE A 58 52.73 -1.62 -13.70
C PHE A 58 53.64 -0.76 -12.83
N SER A 59 54.50 0.02 -13.48
CA SER A 59 55.29 1.08 -12.87
C SER A 59 54.38 2.07 -12.14
N ALA A 60 54.88 2.67 -11.06
CA ALA A 60 54.13 3.69 -10.31
C ALA A 60 53.65 4.85 -11.20
N ARG A 61 54.41 5.17 -12.26
CA ARG A 61 54.04 6.16 -13.26
C ARG A 61 52.82 5.73 -14.07
N LEU A 62 52.81 4.52 -14.65
CA LEU A 62 51.69 4.03 -15.43
C LEU A 62 50.44 3.83 -14.56
N ALA A 63 50.59 3.18 -13.40
CA ALA A 63 49.49 3.02 -12.45
C ALA A 63 48.88 4.37 -12.03
N GLY A 64 49.73 5.38 -11.77
CA GLY A 64 49.28 6.74 -11.49
C GLY A 64 48.56 7.41 -12.66
N THR A 65 48.99 7.15 -13.91
CA THR A 65 48.29 7.63 -15.11
C THR A 65 46.93 6.98 -15.28
N LEU A 66 46.80 5.66 -15.14
CA LEU A 66 45.51 4.97 -15.25
C LEU A 66 44.52 5.45 -14.18
N LYS A 67 45.00 5.65 -12.94
CA LYS A 67 44.18 6.21 -11.86
C LYS A 67 43.70 7.64 -12.16
N ARG A 68 44.54 8.48 -12.76
CA ARG A 68 44.14 9.84 -13.20
C ARG A 68 43.13 9.79 -14.34
N LEU A 69 43.32 8.93 -15.34
CA LEU A 69 42.36 8.77 -16.44
C LEU A 69 40.96 8.40 -15.95
N ALA A 70 40.86 7.51 -14.94
CA ALA A 70 39.58 7.18 -14.33
C ALA A 70 38.99 8.32 -13.49
N LYS A 71 39.83 9.07 -12.75
CA LYS A 71 39.41 10.15 -11.85
C LYS A 71 38.99 11.42 -12.59
N ASP A 72 39.76 11.81 -13.60
CA ASP A 72 39.66 13.09 -14.31
C ASP A 72 38.89 12.93 -15.65
N PHE A 73 38.14 11.83 -15.79
CA PHE A 73 37.37 11.50 -16.99
C PHE A 73 36.35 12.60 -17.32
N ALA A 74 36.43 13.16 -18.52
CA ALA A 74 35.63 14.31 -18.95
C ALA A 74 34.61 13.95 -20.05
N GLU A 75 33.73 14.89 -20.39
CA GLU A 75 32.73 14.72 -21.47
C GLU A 75 33.40 14.44 -22.83
N ALA A 76 34.49 15.15 -23.13
CA ALA A 76 35.28 14.92 -24.33
C ALA A 76 35.85 13.49 -24.42
N ASP A 77 36.09 12.83 -23.28
CA ASP A 77 36.53 11.43 -23.27
C ASP A 77 35.38 10.48 -23.60
N ALA A 78 34.18 10.74 -23.07
CA ALA A 78 32.98 9.99 -23.43
C ALA A 78 32.66 10.13 -24.92
N ASP A 79 32.71 11.35 -25.47
CA ASP A 79 32.49 11.62 -26.89
C ASP A 79 33.53 10.89 -27.75
N ALA A 80 34.80 10.91 -27.36
CA ALA A 80 35.85 10.18 -28.07
C ALA A 80 35.58 8.67 -28.11
N ILE A 81 35.18 8.07 -26.97
CA ILE A 81 34.83 6.65 -26.91
C ILE A 81 33.60 6.36 -27.79
N LYS A 82 32.55 7.18 -27.73
CA LYS A 82 31.34 7.01 -28.54
C LYS A 82 31.61 7.13 -30.04
N ASN A 83 32.49 8.04 -30.46
CA ASN A 83 32.87 8.18 -31.86
C ASN A 83 33.61 6.93 -32.36
N ILE A 84 34.52 6.37 -31.56
CA ILE A 84 35.20 5.12 -31.92
C ILE A 84 34.21 3.94 -31.91
N GLU A 85 33.28 3.90 -30.96
CA GLU A 85 32.22 2.88 -30.92
C GLU A 85 31.33 2.94 -32.17
N ALA A 86 31.02 4.13 -32.68
CA ALA A 86 30.24 4.28 -33.91
C ALA A 86 30.93 3.67 -35.15
N GLU A 87 32.26 3.70 -35.19
CA GLU A 87 33.06 3.08 -36.26
C GLU A 87 33.22 1.56 -36.06
N THR A 88 33.45 1.13 -34.82
CA THR A 88 33.78 -0.26 -34.47
C THR A 88 32.57 -1.14 -34.18
N ASN A 89 31.42 -0.53 -33.87
CA ASN A 89 30.21 -1.16 -33.33
C ASN A 89 30.50 -2.09 -32.12
N HIS A 90 31.53 -1.76 -31.33
CA HIS A 90 32.00 -2.57 -30.21
C HIS A 90 32.58 -1.68 -29.09
N ASP A 91 31.88 -1.63 -27.95
CA ASP A 91 32.21 -0.80 -26.79
C ASP A 91 33.61 -1.06 -26.18
N VAL A 92 33.98 -2.34 -25.98
CA VAL A 92 35.31 -2.73 -25.48
C VAL A 92 36.41 -2.32 -26.44
N LYS A 93 36.22 -2.52 -27.75
CA LYS A 93 37.22 -2.14 -28.75
C LYS A 93 37.40 -0.62 -28.81
N ALA A 94 36.31 0.12 -28.62
CA ALA A 94 36.34 1.56 -28.51
C ALA A 94 37.15 2.04 -27.30
N LEU A 95 37.00 1.40 -26.14
CA LEU A 95 37.80 1.70 -24.97
C LEU A 95 39.28 1.38 -25.18
N GLU A 96 39.62 0.24 -25.77
CA GLU A 96 41.00 -0.12 -26.08
C GLU A 96 41.67 0.93 -26.99
N TYR A 97 41.00 1.34 -28.07
CA TYR A 97 41.52 2.37 -28.98
C TYR A 97 41.64 3.73 -28.31
N TRP A 98 40.68 4.11 -27.47
CA TRP A 98 40.78 5.33 -26.67
C TRP A 98 41.98 5.27 -25.71
N LEU A 99 42.19 4.16 -25.00
CA LEU A 99 43.35 3.95 -24.14
C LEU A 99 44.66 3.97 -24.93
N ARG A 100 44.70 3.37 -26.11
CA ARG A 100 45.86 3.39 -27.02
C ARG A 100 46.22 4.83 -27.39
N GLY A 101 45.20 5.66 -27.69
CA GLY A 101 45.38 7.09 -27.94
C GLY A 101 45.91 7.86 -26.73
N LYS A 102 45.38 7.60 -25.53
CA LYS A 102 45.79 8.29 -24.29
C LYS A 102 47.17 7.88 -23.78
N LEU A 103 47.56 6.61 -23.98
CA LEU A 103 48.79 6.05 -23.44
C LEU A 103 49.97 6.09 -24.43
N GLY A 104 49.72 6.38 -25.70
CA GLY A 104 50.73 6.60 -26.73
C GLY A 104 51.65 5.39 -26.95
N THR A 105 52.93 5.65 -27.27
CA THR A 105 53.94 4.61 -27.56
C THR A 105 54.55 3.95 -26.32
N ASN A 106 53.95 4.12 -25.14
CA ASN A 106 54.43 3.48 -23.92
C ASN A 106 54.39 1.95 -24.07
N LYS A 107 55.57 1.32 -24.17
CA LYS A 107 55.71 -0.14 -24.36
C LYS A 107 55.05 -0.95 -23.24
N GLU A 108 55.07 -0.46 -22.00
CA GLU A 108 54.40 -1.09 -20.86
C GLU A 108 52.88 -1.08 -21.02
N ALA A 109 52.32 0.04 -21.51
CA ALA A 109 50.89 0.16 -21.77
C ALA A 109 50.45 -0.67 -22.98
N GLN A 110 51.25 -0.69 -24.07
CA GLN A 110 50.93 -1.47 -25.27
C GLN A 110 50.83 -2.97 -24.98
N ALA A 111 51.72 -3.50 -24.13
CA ALA A 111 51.64 -4.90 -23.69
C ALA A 111 50.40 -5.20 -22.84
N ALA A 112 49.85 -4.19 -22.16
CA ALA A 112 48.66 -4.33 -21.33
C ALA A 112 47.34 -4.22 -22.10
N LEU A 113 47.35 -3.71 -23.35
CA LEU A 113 46.12 -3.47 -24.12
C LEU A 113 45.34 -4.76 -24.42
N GLU A 114 46.04 -5.86 -24.72
CA GLU A 114 45.40 -7.17 -24.95
C GLU A 114 44.80 -7.78 -23.67
N PHE A 115 45.12 -7.21 -22.50
CA PHE A 115 44.54 -7.58 -21.21
C PHE A 115 43.37 -6.67 -20.79
N VAL A 116 43.05 -5.62 -21.57
CA VAL A 116 41.82 -4.84 -21.37
C VAL A 116 40.64 -5.78 -21.63
N HIS A 117 39.65 -5.78 -20.73
CA HIS A 117 38.51 -6.69 -20.77
C HIS A 117 38.86 -8.19 -20.74
N PHE A 118 40.07 -8.56 -20.29
CA PHE A 118 40.52 -9.95 -20.32
C PHE A 118 39.56 -10.88 -19.58
N ALA A 119 39.07 -11.89 -20.31
CA ALA A 119 38.12 -12.92 -19.88
C ALA A 119 36.74 -12.42 -19.37
N CYS A 120 36.51 -11.11 -19.41
CA CYS A 120 35.26 -10.48 -19.01
C CYS A 120 34.14 -10.74 -20.02
N THR A 121 32.91 -10.53 -19.58
CA THR A 121 31.78 -10.19 -20.45
C THR A 121 31.33 -8.75 -20.17
N SER A 122 30.62 -8.10 -21.09
CA SER A 122 30.11 -6.73 -20.90
C SER A 122 29.35 -6.55 -19.58
N GLU A 123 28.64 -7.59 -19.13
CA GLU A 123 27.89 -7.55 -17.87
C GLU A 123 28.73 -7.66 -16.62
N ASP A 124 29.96 -8.16 -16.69
CA ASP A 124 30.91 -8.02 -15.58
C ASP A 124 31.23 -6.55 -15.31
N ILE A 125 31.27 -5.72 -16.36
CA ILE A 125 31.54 -4.28 -16.26
C ILE A 125 30.26 -3.51 -15.91
N ASN A 126 29.14 -3.85 -16.56
CA ASN A 126 27.87 -3.13 -16.38
C ASN A 126 27.32 -3.25 -14.96
N ASN A 127 27.26 -4.47 -14.40
CA ASN A 127 26.70 -4.66 -13.07
C ASN A 127 27.50 -3.87 -12.01
N LEU A 128 28.84 -3.91 -12.09
CA LEU A 128 29.71 -3.17 -11.17
C LEU A 128 29.60 -1.65 -11.37
N SER A 129 29.38 -1.21 -12.61
CA SER A 129 29.14 0.21 -12.90
C SER A 129 27.84 0.68 -12.25
N TYR A 130 26.73 -0.03 -12.44
CA TYR A 130 25.44 0.31 -11.81
C TYR A 130 25.51 0.24 -10.28
N ALA A 131 26.16 -0.79 -9.72
CA ALA A 131 26.38 -0.92 -8.29
C ALA A 131 27.10 0.30 -7.71
N LEU A 132 28.18 0.76 -8.36
CA LEU A 132 28.91 1.97 -7.93
C LEU A 132 28.07 3.25 -8.12
N MET A 133 27.38 3.41 -9.25
CA MET A 133 26.49 4.55 -9.51
C MET A 133 25.42 4.67 -8.41
N LEU A 134 24.81 3.55 -8.04
CA LEU A 134 23.78 3.50 -7.01
C LEU A 134 24.32 3.71 -5.61
N ARG A 135 25.45 3.11 -5.25
CA ARG A 135 26.07 3.33 -3.94
C ARG A 135 26.47 4.79 -3.76
N GLU A 136 27.22 5.33 -4.72
CA GLU A 136 27.75 6.68 -4.62
C GLU A 136 26.63 7.74 -4.68
N SER A 137 25.57 7.52 -5.47
CA SER A 137 24.39 8.41 -5.45
C SER A 137 23.56 8.26 -4.16
N ARG A 138 23.38 7.04 -3.64
CA ARG A 138 22.68 6.79 -2.36
C ARG A 138 23.39 7.53 -1.23
N ASP A 139 24.69 7.31 -1.08
CA ASP A 139 25.45 7.77 0.08
C ASP A 139 25.82 9.26 -0.05
N GLY A 140 26.14 9.72 -1.25
CA GLY A 140 26.62 11.08 -1.52
C GLY A 140 25.54 12.12 -1.82
N LEU A 141 24.33 11.69 -2.20
CA LEU A 141 23.27 12.60 -2.63
C LEU A 141 21.90 12.28 -2.02
N MET A 142 21.38 11.08 -2.22
CA MET A 142 19.99 10.76 -1.89
C MET A 142 19.74 10.70 -0.39
N LEU A 143 20.56 9.96 0.38
CA LEU A 143 20.45 9.92 1.84
C LEU A 143 20.68 11.29 2.49
N PRO A 144 21.73 12.07 2.14
CA PRO A 144 21.89 13.43 2.67
C PRO A 144 20.70 14.36 2.38
N ARG A 145 20.03 14.18 1.24
CA ARG A 145 18.83 14.96 0.90
C ARG A 145 17.62 14.56 1.74
N LEU A 146 17.41 13.26 1.94
CA LEU A 146 16.38 12.75 2.84
C LEU A 146 16.66 13.20 4.29
N ASP A 147 17.92 13.17 4.74
CA ASP A 147 18.33 13.61 6.07
C ASP A 147 17.96 15.09 6.30
N ARG A 148 18.21 15.98 5.33
CA ARG A 148 17.81 17.39 5.43
C ARG A 148 16.30 17.58 5.58
N LEU A 149 15.51 16.85 4.79
CA LEU A 149 14.06 16.87 4.88
C LEU A 149 13.58 16.40 6.28
N VAL A 150 14.15 15.29 6.77
CA VAL A 150 13.83 14.74 8.09
C VAL A 150 14.20 15.72 9.20
N GLU A 151 15.36 16.39 9.14
CA GLU A 151 15.74 17.39 10.14
C GLU A 151 14.86 18.64 10.08
N ALA A 152 14.49 19.12 8.89
CA ALA A 152 13.56 20.24 8.74
C ALA A 152 12.20 19.93 9.41
N LEU A 153 11.66 18.73 9.15
CA LEU A 153 10.42 18.27 9.75
C LEU A 153 10.56 18.06 11.27
N ARG A 154 11.70 17.54 11.74
CA ARG A 154 12.00 17.38 13.16
C ARG A 154 12.09 18.71 13.88
N ALA A 155 12.67 19.74 13.25
CA ALA A 155 12.70 21.08 13.80
C ALA A 155 11.29 21.66 13.94
N LEU A 156 10.41 21.44 12.96
CA LEU A 156 8.99 21.83 13.03
C LEU A 156 8.27 21.08 14.16
N ALA A 157 8.47 19.77 14.26
CA ALA A 157 7.90 18.93 15.30
C ALA A 157 8.27 19.41 16.72
N ARG A 158 9.56 19.70 16.95
CA ARG A 158 10.04 20.22 18.25
C ARG A 158 9.50 21.61 18.55
N ARG A 159 9.51 22.51 17.56
CA ARG A 159 9.04 23.89 17.73
C ARG A 159 7.57 23.95 18.13
N HIS A 160 6.75 23.03 17.62
CA HIS A 160 5.30 23.03 17.84
C HIS A 160 4.82 21.87 18.72
N ALA A 161 5.72 21.26 19.51
CA ALA A 161 5.42 20.11 20.36
C ALA A 161 4.29 20.37 21.38
N ALA A 162 4.13 21.61 21.82
CA ALA A 162 3.11 22.01 22.79
C ALA A 162 1.90 22.71 22.17
N VAL A 163 1.81 22.83 20.83
CA VAL A 163 0.70 23.51 20.17
C VAL A 163 -0.46 22.53 20.03
N PRO A 164 -1.56 22.68 20.80
CA PRO A 164 -2.70 21.76 20.72
C PRO A 164 -3.42 21.92 19.38
N MET A 165 -3.93 20.80 18.87
CA MET A 165 -4.60 20.72 17.58
C MET A 165 -5.79 19.75 17.67
N LEU A 166 -6.92 20.13 17.08
CA LEU A 166 -8.06 19.23 16.92
C LEU A 166 -7.67 18.12 15.93
N ALA A 167 -7.63 16.86 16.41
CA ALA A 167 -7.35 15.73 15.54
C ALA A 167 -8.54 15.46 14.62
N ARG A 168 -8.29 14.77 13.49
CA ARG A 168 -9.35 14.35 12.58
C ARG A 168 -9.21 12.87 12.23
N THR A 169 -10.28 12.12 12.50
CA THR A 169 -10.41 10.71 12.11
C THR A 169 -11.61 10.58 11.21
N HIS A 170 -11.46 9.93 10.04
CA HIS A 170 -12.50 9.93 8.99
C HIS A 170 -12.90 11.36 8.53
N GLY A 171 -11.99 12.32 8.68
CA GLY A 171 -12.23 13.74 8.41
C GLY A 171 -13.08 14.47 9.47
N GLN A 172 -13.51 13.79 10.55
CA GLN A 172 -14.35 14.35 11.60
C GLN A 172 -13.53 14.80 12.83
N PRO A 173 -13.97 15.81 13.60
CA PRO A 173 -13.38 16.19 14.88
C PRO A 173 -13.15 14.98 15.81
N ALA A 174 -11.96 14.90 16.39
CA ALA A 174 -11.55 13.81 17.27
C ALA A 174 -10.70 14.32 18.44
N THR A 175 -10.37 13.43 19.38
CA THR A 175 -9.58 13.70 20.58
C THR A 175 -8.33 14.53 20.26
N PRO A 176 -8.09 15.66 20.95
CA PRO A 176 -7.00 16.57 20.61
C PRO A 176 -5.63 15.90 20.60
N THR A 177 -4.78 16.36 19.68
CA THR A 177 -3.35 16.03 19.60
C THR A 177 -2.53 17.33 19.71
N THR A 178 -1.23 17.28 19.41
CA THR A 178 -0.43 18.48 19.17
C THR A 178 0.11 18.49 17.75
N LEU A 179 0.22 19.67 17.15
CA LEU A 179 0.79 19.82 15.82
C LEU A 179 2.19 19.21 15.73
N GLY A 180 3.03 19.44 16.75
CA GLY A 180 4.36 18.87 16.79
C GLY A 180 4.38 17.35 16.87
N LYS A 181 3.43 16.74 17.59
CA LYS A 181 3.28 15.27 17.66
C LYS A 181 2.90 14.68 16.30
N GLU A 182 2.01 15.31 15.54
CA GLU A 182 1.66 14.83 14.20
C GLU A 182 2.86 14.89 13.25
N MET A 183 3.66 15.96 13.31
CA MET A 183 4.92 16.02 12.54
C MET A 183 5.92 14.96 13.00
N ALA A 184 5.98 14.66 14.31
CA ALA A 184 6.88 13.65 14.87
C ALA A 184 6.57 12.22 14.37
N ASN A 185 5.29 11.91 14.08
CA ASN A 185 4.90 10.62 13.47
C ASN A 185 5.61 10.40 12.13
N PHE A 186 5.64 11.43 11.29
CA PHE A 186 6.31 11.40 10.00
C PHE A 186 7.83 11.37 10.12
N VAL A 187 8.42 12.13 11.06
CA VAL A 187 9.85 12.05 11.36
C VAL A 187 10.25 10.62 11.72
N HIS A 188 9.49 9.94 12.58
CA HIS A 188 9.76 8.57 12.98
C HIS A 188 9.69 7.59 11.79
N ARG A 189 8.63 7.70 10.97
CA ARG A 189 8.44 6.85 9.80
C ARG A 189 9.53 7.06 8.73
N LEU A 190 9.87 8.32 8.44
CA LEU A 190 10.91 8.67 7.45
C LEU A 190 12.30 8.27 7.94
N ALA A 191 12.63 8.47 9.22
CA ALA A 191 13.90 8.01 9.79
C ALA A 191 14.06 6.48 9.64
N ARG A 192 12.99 5.72 9.91
CA ARG A 192 13.01 4.26 9.69
C ARG A 192 13.15 3.89 8.21
N SER A 193 12.56 4.64 7.30
CA SER A 193 12.73 4.41 5.85
C SER A 193 14.14 4.74 5.39
N ARG A 194 14.74 5.82 5.90
CA ARG A 194 16.13 6.21 5.67
C ARG A 194 17.11 5.10 6.08
N GLU A 195 16.96 4.55 7.28
CA GLU A 195 17.79 3.43 7.74
C GLU A 195 17.62 2.19 6.84
N ARG A 196 16.40 1.92 6.36
CA ARG A 196 16.15 0.82 5.43
C ARG A 196 16.83 1.00 4.08
N ILE A 197 16.88 2.23 3.55
CA ILE A 197 17.62 2.53 2.31
C ILE A 197 19.12 2.33 2.53
N ALA A 198 19.64 2.84 3.65
CA ALA A 198 21.07 2.74 3.99
C ALA A 198 21.53 1.29 4.21
N ALA A 199 20.65 0.44 4.77
CA ALA A 199 20.96 -0.94 5.10
C ALA A 199 20.98 -1.92 3.91
N VAL A 200 20.47 -1.52 2.74
CA VAL A 200 20.44 -2.44 1.58
C VAL A 200 21.88 -2.74 1.13
N PRO A 201 22.30 -4.02 1.11
CA PRO A 201 23.60 -4.41 0.60
C PRO A 201 23.64 -4.15 -0.91
N ILE A 202 24.77 -3.67 -1.41
CA ILE A 202 24.96 -3.41 -2.84
C ILE A 202 25.92 -4.46 -3.38
N LEU A 203 25.37 -5.37 -4.17
CA LEU A 203 26.09 -6.53 -4.65
C LEU A 203 26.74 -6.26 -6.01
N GLY A 204 27.78 -7.03 -6.31
CA GLY A 204 28.46 -7.05 -7.60
C GLY A 204 28.99 -8.44 -7.92
N LYS A 205 29.15 -8.71 -9.21
CA LYS A 205 29.67 -9.98 -9.72
C LYS A 205 30.76 -9.76 -10.77
N MET A 206 31.64 -10.74 -10.91
CA MET A 206 32.72 -10.76 -11.91
C MET A 206 33.08 -12.20 -12.23
N ASN A 207 32.40 -12.84 -13.19
CA ASN A 207 32.52 -14.29 -13.42
C ASN A 207 32.33 -14.73 -14.88
N GLY A 208 32.41 -13.79 -15.82
CA GLY A 208 32.46 -14.08 -17.24
C GLY A 208 31.10 -14.38 -17.87
N ALA A 209 31.14 -14.93 -19.08
CA ALA A 209 30.02 -14.96 -20.00
C ALA A 209 28.73 -15.61 -19.48
N VAL A 210 28.78 -16.59 -18.56
CA VAL A 210 27.58 -17.27 -18.05
C VAL A 210 27.70 -17.65 -16.56
N GLY A 211 28.57 -16.95 -15.81
CA GLY A 211 28.69 -17.16 -14.37
C GLY A 211 29.77 -18.15 -13.90
N ASN A 212 30.49 -18.81 -14.81
CA ASN A 212 31.30 -20.00 -14.52
C ASN A 212 32.81 -19.84 -14.75
N TYR A 213 33.30 -18.64 -15.02
CA TYR A 213 34.73 -18.38 -15.27
C TYR A 213 35.32 -19.12 -16.49
N ASN A 214 34.51 -19.60 -17.44
CA ASN A 214 34.97 -20.47 -18.55
C ASN A 214 36.20 -19.93 -19.29
N ALA A 215 36.15 -18.69 -19.80
CA ALA A 215 37.27 -18.08 -20.51
C ALA A 215 38.52 -17.91 -19.63
N HIS A 216 38.29 -17.57 -18.35
CA HIS A 216 39.34 -17.41 -17.37
C HIS A 216 40.08 -18.73 -17.10
N LEU A 217 39.33 -19.82 -16.91
CA LEU A 217 39.84 -21.15 -16.60
C LEU A 217 40.53 -21.82 -17.79
N ILE A 218 40.13 -21.51 -19.03
CA ILE A 218 40.84 -21.98 -20.22
C ILE A 218 42.22 -21.32 -20.32
N ALA A 219 42.29 -20.00 -20.09
CA ALA A 219 43.55 -19.27 -20.21
C ALA A 219 44.50 -19.52 -19.03
N TYR A 220 43.97 -19.67 -17.81
CA TYR A 220 44.76 -19.97 -16.61
C TYR A 220 44.14 -21.14 -15.83
N PRO A 221 44.36 -22.39 -16.29
CA PRO A 221 43.87 -23.59 -15.61
C PRO A 221 44.54 -23.72 -14.24
N GLY A 222 43.74 -23.72 -13.17
CA GLY A 222 44.23 -23.85 -11.80
C GLY A 222 44.42 -22.53 -11.04
N PHE A 223 44.24 -21.36 -11.67
CA PHE A 223 44.13 -20.12 -10.92
C PHE A 223 42.75 -20.00 -10.26
N ASN A 224 42.72 -19.60 -8.98
CA ASN A 224 41.47 -19.47 -8.23
C ASN A 224 40.76 -18.16 -8.58
N TRP A 225 40.07 -18.18 -9.73
CA TRP A 225 39.31 -17.03 -10.26
C TRP A 225 38.18 -16.58 -9.35
N GLN A 226 37.49 -17.50 -8.66
CA GLN A 226 36.43 -17.14 -7.72
C GLN A 226 36.97 -16.26 -6.59
N ARG A 227 38.07 -16.67 -5.96
CA ARG A 227 38.71 -15.88 -4.89
C ARG A 227 39.30 -14.57 -5.42
N PHE A 228 39.79 -14.54 -6.66
CA PHE A 228 40.27 -13.30 -7.28
C PHE A 228 39.12 -12.32 -7.52
N SER A 229 38.03 -12.78 -8.11
CA SER A 229 36.82 -11.99 -8.35
C SER A 229 36.18 -11.48 -7.07
N GLN A 230 36.12 -12.30 -6.02
CA GLN A 230 35.66 -11.87 -4.70
C GLN A 230 36.50 -10.69 -4.20
N ARG A 231 37.85 -10.84 -4.16
CA ARG A 231 38.74 -9.75 -3.74
C ARG A 231 38.57 -8.50 -4.60
N PHE A 232 38.38 -8.66 -5.90
CA PHE A 232 38.19 -7.54 -6.82
C PHE A 232 36.90 -6.79 -6.49
N VAL A 233 35.75 -7.48 -6.43
CA VAL A 233 34.45 -6.86 -6.11
C VAL A 233 34.47 -6.19 -4.73
N GLU A 234 35.01 -6.87 -3.71
CA GLU A 234 35.14 -6.33 -2.35
C GLU A 234 36.10 -5.12 -2.30
N SER A 235 37.15 -5.08 -3.13
CA SER A 235 38.05 -3.92 -3.22
C SER A 235 37.36 -2.67 -3.77
N LEU A 236 36.26 -2.84 -4.51
CA LEU A 236 35.41 -1.74 -4.96
C LEU A 236 34.48 -1.23 -3.84
N GLY A 237 34.42 -1.93 -2.70
CA GLY A 237 33.51 -1.68 -1.57
C GLY A 237 32.10 -2.25 -1.77
N LEU A 238 31.96 -3.28 -2.61
CA LEU A 238 30.71 -3.95 -2.92
C LEU A 238 30.67 -5.32 -2.25
N GLU A 239 29.47 -5.86 -2.04
CA GLU A 239 29.30 -7.23 -1.58
C GLU A 239 29.41 -8.20 -2.78
N PHE A 240 30.17 -9.28 -2.63
CA PHE A 240 30.38 -10.22 -3.72
C PHE A 240 29.18 -11.15 -3.88
N ASN A 241 28.61 -11.22 -5.09
CA ASN A 241 27.61 -12.21 -5.46
C ASN A 241 28.27 -13.40 -6.18
N PRO A 242 28.44 -14.56 -5.52
CA PRO A 242 29.16 -15.70 -6.10
C PRO A 242 28.34 -16.48 -7.13
N TYR A 243 27.01 -16.37 -7.13
CA TYR A 243 26.13 -17.19 -7.97
C TYR A 243 25.28 -16.29 -8.86
N THR A 244 25.71 -16.15 -10.10
CA THR A 244 24.98 -15.38 -11.09
C THR A 244 24.95 -16.11 -12.42
N THR A 245 24.06 -15.69 -13.31
CA THR A 245 24.15 -16.06 -14.72
C THR A 245 25.12 -15.10 -15.40
N GLN A 246 24.83 -14.68 -16.63
CA GLN A 246 25.61 -13.64 -17.29
C GLN A 246 25.39 -12.26 -16.67
N ILE A 247 24.23 -12.00 -16.05
CA ILE A 247 23.90 -10.75 -15.33
C ILE A 247 23.97 -10.98 -13.82
N GLU A 248 24.17 -9.91 -13.06
CA GLU A 248 23.76 -9.89 -11.66
C GLU A 248 22.21 -9.92 -11.61
N PRO A 249 21.58 -10.73 -10.73
CA PRO A 249 20.13 -10.96 -10.77
C PRO A 249 19.26 -9.76 -10.40
N HIS A 250 19.83 -8.63 -9.98
CA HIS A 250 19.10 -7.38 -9.66
C HIS A 250 18.19 -7.46 -8.42
N ASP A 251 18.27 -8.50 -7.60
CA ASP A 251 17.43 -8.67 -6.41
C ASP A 251 17.70 -7.55 -5.37
N TRP A 252 18.98 -7.30 -5.06
CA TRP A 252 19.36 -6.20 -4.15
C TRP A 252 18.96 -4.83 -4.70
N LEU A 253 18.92 -4.69 -6.03
CA LEU A 253 18.47 -3.48 -6.68
C LEU A 253 16.96 -3.31 -6.48
N ALA A 254 16.16 -4.36 -6.66
CA ALA A 254 14.74 -4.34 -6.34
C ALA A 254 14.49 -3.95 -4.87
N GLU A 255 15.25 -4.51 -3.93
CA GLU A 255 15.18 -4.15 -2.50
C GLU A 255 15.45 -2.67 -2.25
N LEU A 256 16.46 -2.10 -2.91
CA LEU A 256 16.81 -0.68 -2.83
C LEU A 256 15.71 0.22 -3.39
N LEU A 257 15.18 -0.10 -4.59
CA LEU A 257 14.12 0.66 -5.25
C LEU A 257 12.83 0.64 -4.42
N ASP A 258 12.50 -0.50 -3.83
CA ASP A 258 11.38 -0.65 -2.91
C ASP A 258 11.56 0.15 -1.61
N ALA A 259 12.79 0.23 -1.09
CA ALA A 259 13.08 1.04 0.07
C ALA A 259 12.84 2.53 -0.21
N TYR A 260 13.24 3.03 -1.39
CA TYR A 260 12.89 4.38 -1.85
C TYR A 260 11.39 4.56 -2.04
N ALA A 261 10.71 3.61 -2.69
CA ALA A 261 9.27 3.71 -2.93
C ALA A 261 8.47 3.81 -1.62
N ARG A 262 8.90 3.08 -0.57
CA ARG A 262 8.32 3.17 0.78
C ARG A 262 8.60 4.51 1.45
N ALA A 263 9.81 5.07 1.34
CA ALA A 263 10.10 6.42 1.83
C ALA A 263 9.21 7.46 1.16
N ASN A 264 9.06 7.36 -0.16
CA ASN A 264 8.22 8.23 -0.96
C ASN A 264 6.74 8.13 -0.56
N THR A 265 6.21 6.94 -0.26
CA THR A 265 4.83 6.79 0.22
C THR A 265 4.60 7.48 1.57
N VAL A 266 5.59 7.48 2.48
CA VAL A 266 5.48 8.25 3.73
C VAL A 266 5.49 9.75 3.46
N LEU A 267 6.28 10.22 2.50
CA LEU A 267 6.30 11.62 2.10
C LEU A 267 5.01 12.06 1.41
N LEU A 268 4.42 11.20 0.56
CA LEU A 268 3.14 11.47 -0.10
C LEU A 268 2.02 11.71 0.92
N ASP A 269 2.00 10.90 1.97
CA ASP A 269 1.08 11.03 3.08
C ASP A 269 1.29 12.36 3.83
N LEU A 270 2.55 12.75 4.08
CA LEU A 270 2.90 14.05 4.65
C LEU A 270 2.46 15.23 3.76
N ASP A 271 2.71 15.16 2.46
CA ASP A 271 2.36 16.21 1.50
C ASP A 271 0.84 16.47 1.51
N ARG A 272 0.03 15.40 1.58
CA ARG A 272 -1.43 15.49 1.64
C ARG A 272 -1.95 16.04 2.96
N ASP A 273 -1.36 15.62 4.08
CA ASP A 273 -1.73 16.16 5.39
C ASP A 273 -1.37 17.65 5.50
N LEU A 274 -0.19 18.05 5.01
CA LEU A 274 0.23 19.45 4.98
C LEU A 274 -0.65 20.30 4.06
N TRP A 275 -1.05 19.75 2.90
CA TRP A 275 -2.05 20.38 2.04
C TRP A 275 -3.38 20.60 2.80
N GLY A 276 -3.84 19.58 3.53
CA GLY A 276 -5.05 19.64 4.34
C GLY A 276 -4.96 20.68 5.46
N TYR A 277 -3.83 20.74 6.18
CA TYR A 277 -3.61 21.73 7.23
C TYR A 277 -3.53 23.16 6.69
N VAL A 278 -2.93 23.38 5.51
CA VAL A 278 -2.98 24.68 4.82
C VAL A 278 -4.42 25.03 4.45
N SER A 279 -5.19 24.07 3.91
CA SER A 279 -6.60 24.27 3.55
C SER A 279 -7.49 24.65 4.74
N LEU A 280 -7.24 24.06 5.91
CA LEU A 280 -7.94 24.39 7.16
C LEU A 280 -7.50 25.73 7.79
N GLY A 281 -6.45 26.35 7.24
CA GLY A 281 -5.84 27.57 7.76
C GLY A 281 -4.96 27.36 8.99
N TYR A 282 -4.56 26.12 9.30
CA TYR A 282 -3.63 25.85 10.41
C TYR A 282 -2.21 26.33 10.08
N PHE A 283 -1.89 26.37 8.80
CA PHE A 283 -0.69 27.01 8.29
C PHE A 283 -1.05 28.11 7.28
N SER A 284 -0.40 29.25 7.41
CA SER A 284 -0.17 30.19 6.31
C SER A 284 1.17 29.89 5.63
N GLN A 285 1.43 30.57 4.51
CA GLN A 285 2.70 30.44 3.79
C GLN A 285 3.36 31.80 3.58
N LYS A 286 4.68 31.84 3.79
CA LYS A 286 5.52 33.00 3.47
C LYS A 286 5.52 33.24 1.96
N VAL A 287 5.19 34.45 1.55
CA VAL A 287 5.24 34.90 0.15
C VAL A 287 6.46 35.78 -0.05
N LYS A 288 7.23 35.55 -1.12
CA LYS A 288 8.29 36.51 -1.53
C LYS A 288 7.66 37.68 -2.27
N ALA A 289 8.17 38.89 -2.05
CA ALA A 289 7.72 40.07 -2.79
C ALA A 289 7.86 39.82 -4.31
N GLY A 290 6.76 39.98 -5.05
CA GLY A 290 6.68 39.75 -6.50
C GLY A 290 6.25 38.34 -6.94
N GLU A 291 6.07 37.38 -6.01
CA GLU A 291 5.55 36.06 -6.33
C GLU A 291 4.03 36.12 -6.58
N VAL A 292 3.58 35.72 -7.78
CA VAL A 292 2.16 35.73 -8.17
C VAL A 292 1.54 34.38 -7.82
N GLY A 293 0.67 34.35 -6.81
CA GLY A 293 0.02 33.12 -6.36
C GLY A 293 -1.14 32.63 -7.25
N SER A 294 -1.79 33.52 -8.00
CA SER A 294 -2.79 33.21 -9.03
C SER A 294 -2.84 34.31 -10.08
N SER A 295 -3.05 33.95 -11.35
CA SER A 295 -3.20 34.90 -12.46
C SER A 295 -4.48 35.75 -12.38
N THR A 296 -5.48 35.33 -11.59
CA THR A 296 -6.79 35.99 -11.50
C THR A 296 -7.21 36.35 -10.08
N MET A 297 -6.63 35.73 -9.04
CA MET A 297 -6.99 35.95 -7.64
C MET A 297 -5.78 36.48 -6.83
N PRO A 298 -5.62 37.80 -6.68
CA PRO A 298 -4.43 38.42 -6.07
C PRO A 298 -4.16 38.03 -4.61
N HIS A 299 -5.16 37.53 -3.90
CA HIS A 299 -5.08 37.11 -2.49
C HIS A 299 -4.72 35.63 -2.31
N LYS A 300 -4.65 34.83 -3.38
CA LYS A 300 -4.52 33.37 -3.28
C LYS A 300 -3.07 32.93 -3.07
N VAL A 301 -2.83 32.15 -2.02
CA VAL A 301 -1.53 31.52 -1.72
C VAL A 301 -1.71 30.01 -1.70
N ASN A 302 -1.10 29.28 -2.65
CA ASN A 302 -1.30 27.84 -2.85
C ASN A 302 -0.10 27.03 -2.32
N PRO A 303 -0.31 25.83 -1.76
CA PRO A 303 0.77 24.94 -1.29
C PRO A 303 1.51 24.21 -2.43
N ILE A 304 1.96 24.96 -3.45
CA ILE A 304 2.48 24.40 -4.72
C ILE A 304 3.72 23.53 -4.57
N ASP A 305 4.53 23.74 -3.53
CA ASP A 305 5.72 22.93 -3.29
C ASP A 305 5.33 21.50 -2.84
N PHE A 306 4.29 21.34 -2.01
CA PHE A 306 3.77 20.03 -1.60
C PHE A 306 3.02 19.35 -2.75
N GLU A 307 2.24 20.09 -3.54
CA GLU A 307 1.57 19.56 -4.74
C GLU A 307 2.59 19.08 -5.79
N ASN A 308 3.70 19.82 -5.95
CA ASN A 308 4.80 19.40 -6.82
C ASN A 308 5.51 18.14 -6.30
N SER A 309 5.71 18.04 -4.97
CA SER A 309 6.26 16.84 -4.34
C SER A 309 5.37 15.62 -4.58
N GLU A 310 4.08 15.73 -4.25
CA GLU A 310 3.07 14.68 -4.44
C GLU A 310 3.06 14.16 -5.89
N GLY A 311 3.00 15.04 -6.88
CA GLY A 311 2.98 14.65 -8.29
C GLY A 311 4.24 13.89 -8.72
N ASN A 312 5.41 14.33 -8.27
CA ASN A 312 6.67 13.65 -8.58
C ASN A 312 6.80 12.29 -7.85
N ILE A 313 6.26 12.16 -6.64
CA ILE A 313 6.24 10.87 -5.92
C ILE A 313 5.43 9.82 -6.70
N GLY A 314 4.28 10.20 -7.25
CA GLY A 314 3.46 9.30 -8.06
C GLY A 314 4.24 8.72 -9.25
N ILE A 315 4.93 9.58 -10.00
CA ILE A 315 5.75 9.18 -11.15
C ILE A 315 6.96 8.35 -10.70
N ALA A 316 7.67 8.80 -9.66
CA ALA A 316 8.81 8.08 -9.11
C ALA A 316 8.44 6.65 -8.74
N ASN A 317 7.37 6.47 -7.95
CA ASN A 317 6.96 5.16 -7.46
C ASN A 317 6.46 4.23 -8.59
N ALA A 318 5.82 4.77 -9.63
CA ALA A 318 5.44 3.98 -10.79
C ALA A 318 6.68 3.38 -11.49
N LEU A 319 7.73 4.19 -11.68
CA LEU A 319 8.98 3.74 -12.29
C LEU A 319 9.79 2.82 -11.36
N LEU A 320 9.92 3.17 -10.08
CA LEU A 320 10.65 2.37 -9.09
C LEU A 320 10.07 0.95 -8.99
N ARG A 321 8.74 0.82 -8.88
CA ARG A 321 8.07 -0.49 -8.80
C ARG A 321 8.18 -1.27 -10.10
N HIS A 322 7.99 -0.62 -11.25
CA HIS A 322 8.21 -1.27 -12.54
C HIS A 322 9.62 -1.87 -12.64
N LEU A 323 10.64 -1.10 -12.26
CA LEU A 323 12.03 -1.55 -12.31
C LEU A 323 12.30 -2.68 -11.30
N ALA A 324 11.78 -2.56 -10.07
CA ALA A 324 11.90 -3.60 -9.05
C ALA A 324 11.29 -4.93 -9.49
N ASP A 325 10.13 -4.90 -10.15
CA ASP A 325 9.45 -6.10 -10.63
C ASP A 325 10.08 -6.66 -11.92
N LYS A 326 10.55 -5.79 -12.82
CA LYS A 326 10.99 -6.18 -14.17
C LYS A 326 12.46 -6.60 -14.25
N LEU A 327 13.35 -5.99 -13.47
CA LEU A 327 14.80 -6.24 -13.60
C LEU A 327 15.20 -7.66 -13.17
N PRO A 328 14.66 -8.24 -12.07
CA PRO A 328 15.04 -9.58 -11.65
C PRO A 328 14.56 -10.73 -12.54
N VAL A 329 13.68 -10.44 -13.50
CA VAL A 329 13.14 -11.44 -14.43
C VAL A 329 13.85 -11.36 -15.77
N SER A 330 14.69 -12.36 -16.06
CA SER A 330 15.45 -12.50 -17.30
C SER A 330 15.38 -13.94 -17.82
N ARG A 331 15.13 -14.12 -19.13
CA ARG A 331 14.98 -15.47 -19.72
C ARG A 331 16.32 -16.21 -19.74
N TRP A 332 16.33 -17.45 -19.24
CA TRP A 332 17.51 -18.32 -19.20
C TRP A 332 18.74 -17.64 -18.55
N GLN A 333 19.93 -17.72 -19.16
CA GLN A 333 21.14 -17.10 -18.63
C GLN A 333 21.17 -15.57 -18.80
N ARG A 334 20.34 -15.02 -19.70
CA ARG A 334 19.80 -13.64 -19.72
C ARG A 334 19.05 -13.38 -21.04
N ASP A 335 18.15 -12.40 -21.02
CA ASP A 335 17.83 -11.58 -22.18
C ASP A 335 18.29 -10.12 -21.94
N LEU A 336 18.25 -9.27 -22.97
CA LEU A 336 18.83 -7.91 -22.93
C LEU A 336 17.81 -6.80 -22.59
N SER A 337 16.59 -7.16 -22.17
CA SER A 337 15.55 -6.17 -21.88
C SER A 337 15.84 -5.31 -20.64
N ASP A 338 16.70 -5.79 -19.74
CA ASP A 338 17.19 -5.09 -18.55
C ASP A 338 18.15 -3.94 -18.88
N SER A 339 18.94 -4.06 -19.96
CA SER A 339 19.92 -3.04 -20.36
C SER A 339 19.29 -1.67 -20.62
N THR A 340 18.19 -1.62 -21.38
CA THR A 340 17.46 -0.36 -21.63
C THR A 340 16.65 0.09 -20.41
N ALA A 341 16.09 -0.86 -19.65
CA ALA A 341 15.34 -0.55 -18.42
C ALA A 341 16.24 0.12 -17.36
N SER A 342 17.45 -0.38 -17.15
CA SER A 342 18.39 0.12 -16.14
C SER A 342 18.84 1.56 -16.40
N ARG A 343 18.82 2.02 -17.66
CA ARG A 343 19.08 3.43 -18.02
C ARG A 343 18.03 4.40 -17.47
N ASN A 344 16.89 3.91 -17.00
CA ASN A 344 15.81 4.70 -16.42
C ASN A 344 15.83 4.76 -14.89
N ILE A 345 16.79 4.13 -14.22
CA ILE A 345 16.96 4.21 -12.76
C ILE A 345 17.17 5.68 -12.32
N GLY A 346 17.99 6.42 -13.07
CA GLY A 346 18.21 7.85 -12.83
C GLY A 346 16.93 8.69 -12.97
N THR A 347 16.04 8.34 -13.90
CA THR A 347 14.74 9.00 -14.08
C THR A 347 13.86 8.81 -12.85
N ALA A 348 13.77 7.57 -12.35
CA ALA A 348 12.97 7.24 -11.17
C ALA A 348 13.48 7.96 -9.90
N LEU A 349 14.79 7.95 -9.68
CA LEU A 349 15.43 8.66 -8.57
C LEU A 349 15.43 10.18 -8.75
N GLY A 350 15.41 10.68 -9.99
CA GLY A 350 15.26 12.10 -10.31
C GLY A 350 13.94 12.68 -9.82
N HIS A 351 12.84 11.99 -10.11
CA HIS A 351 11.53 12.37 -9.55
C HIS A 351 11.50 12.30 -8.01
N THR A 352 12.14 11.28 -7.43
CA THR A 352 12.29 11.17 -5.96
C THR A 352 13.05 12.37 -5.39
N LEU A 353 14.17 12.75 -6.00
CA LEU A 353 14.99 13.88 -5.56
C LEU A 353 14.25 15.23 -5.67
N LEU A 354 13.46 15.41 -6.74
CA LEU A 354 12.61 16.59 -6.88
C LEU A 354 11.57 16.68 -5.79
N ALA A 355 10.92 15.56 -5.46
CA ALA A 355 9.94 15.52 -4.39
C ALA A 355 10.56 15.93 -3.05
N TYR A 356 11.72 15.35 -2.70
CA TYR A 356 12.41 15.69 -1.45
C TYR A 356 12.76 17.18 -1.39
N ALA A 357 13.29 17.73 -2.47
CA ALA A 357 13.64 19.14 -2.55
C ALA A 357 12.40 20.06 -2.53
N ALA A 358 11.27 19.63 -3.09
CA ALA A 358 10.02 20.40 -3.09
C ALA A 358 9.39 20.41 -1.69
N ALA A 359 9.22 19.25 -1.06
CA ALA A 359 8.74 19.17 0.32
C ALA A 359 9.63 19.97 1.29
N GLU A 360 10.95 19.88 1.18
CA GLU A 360 11.89 20.68 2.00
C GLU A 360 11.65 22.18 1.85
N ARG A 361 11.44 22.68 0.62
CA ARG A 361 11.10 24.08 0.36
C ARG A 361 9.74 24.46 0.95
N GLY A 362 8.73 23.60 0.78
CA GLY A 362 7.39 23.80 1.32
C GLY A 362 7.43 23.95 2.84
N LEU A 363 8.13 23.06 3.55
CA LEU A 363 8.32 23.12 5.00
C LEU A 363 8.96 24.46 5.44
N GLY A 364 9.93 24.97 4.67
CA GLY A 364 10.57 26.26 4.95
C GLY A 364 9.64 27.48 4.82
N LYS A 365 8.50 27.34 4.13
CA LYS A 365 7.52 28.41 3.92
C LYS A 365 6.37 28.40 4.95
N LEU A 366 6.17 27.33 5.70
CA LEU A 366 5.06 27.18 6.63
C LEU A 366 5.17 28.16 7.82
N GLU A 367 4.04 28.77 8.16
CA GLU A 367 3.84 29.57 9.38
C GLU A 367 2.58 29.09 10.11
N VAL A 368 2.71 28.69 11.37
CA VAL A 368 1.59 28.14 12.15
C VAL A 368 0.66 29.25 12.63
N ASP A 369 -0.63 29.11 12.36
CA ASP A 369 -1.67 29.95 12.95
C ASP A 369 -2.23 29.30 14.22
N THR A 370 -1.58 29.61 15.35
CA THR A 370 -2.01 29.13 16.67
C THR A 370 -3.40 29.63 17.09
N ARG A 371 -3.86 30.77 16.56
CA ARG A 371 -5.19 31.30 16.88
C ARG A 371 -6.26 30.49 16.17
N ARG A 372 -6.05 30.14 14.90
CA ARG A 372 -6.96 29.28 14.15
C ARG A 372 -7.07 27.90 14.77
N LEU A 373 -5.95 27.29 15.15
CA LEU A 373 -5.90 26.01 15.85
C LEU A 373 -6.68 26.04 17.18
N ALA A 374 -6.47 27.08 18.00
CA ALA A 374 -7.18 27.25 19.26
C ALA A 374 -8.69 27.47 19.06
N ALA A 375 -9.08 28.28 18.06
CA ALA A 375 -10.48 28.53 17.75
C ALA A 375 -11.21 27.27 17.26
N ASP A 376 -10.52 26.40 16.51
CA ASP A 376 -11.10 25.14 16.06
C ASP A 376 -11.32 24.17 17.22
N LEU A 377 -10.42 24.12 18.20
CA LEU A 377 -10.63 23.38 19.45
C LEU A 377 -11.78 23.93 20.28
N ASP A 378 -11.85 25.25 20.46
CA ASP A 378 -12.91 25.92 21.25
C ASP A 378 -14.31 25.77 20.62
N ALA A 379 -14.37 25.43 19.34
CA ALA A 379 -15.63 25.13 18.64
C ALA A 379 -16.09 23.67 18.79
N ASN A 380 -15.26 22.76 19.32
CA ASN A 380 -15.52 21.31 19.33
C ASN A 380 -15.36 20.72 20.75
N TRP A 381 -16.16 21.19 21.71
CA TRP A 381 -16.10 20.72 23.12
C TRP A 381 -16.55 19.27 23.31
N GLU A 382 -17.30 18.71 22.36
CA GLU A 382 -17.75 17.32 22.35
C GLU A 382 -16.59 16.32 22.43
N VAL A 383 -15.38 16.68 21.99
CA VAL A 383 -14.20 15.82 22.08
C VAL A 383 -13.76 15.52 23.52
N LEU A 384 -14.25 16.29 24.51
CA LEU A 384 -14.02 16.01 25.93
C LEU A 384 -14.87 14.84 26.45
N ALA A 385 -15.88 14.40 25.68
CA ALA A 385 -16.74 13.29 26.08
C ALA A 385 -15.93 12.03 26.39
N GLU A 386 -14.89 11.71 25.62
CA GLU A 386 -14.02 10.57 25.91
C GLU A 386 -13.39 10.68 27.32
N ALA A 387 -12.82 11.85 27.66
CA ALA A 387 -12.16 12.03 28.96
C ALA A 387 -13.16 11.95 30.13
N VAL A 388 -14.34 12.57 30.00
CA VAL A 388 -15.39 12.51 31.02
C VAL A 388 -15.88 11.07 31.20
N GLN A 389 -16.07 10.34 30.10
CA GLN A 389 -16.41 8.93 30.12
C GLN A 389 -15.38 8.12 30.90
N GLN A 390 -14.08 8.33 30.68
CA GLN A 390 -13.06 7.57 31.38
C GLN A 390 -13.05 7.84 32.89
N VAL A 391 -13.26 9.09 33.31
CA VAL A 391 -13.41 9.42 34.75
C VAL A 391 -14.65 8.75 35.34
N MET A 392 -15.78 8.79 34.63
CA MET A 392 -17.01 8.10 35.04
C MET A 392 -16.79 6.58 35.20
N ARG A 393 -16.13 5.94 34.21
CA ARG A 393 -15.76 4.51 34.28
C ARG A 393 -14.89 4.21 35.50
N ARG A 394 -13.86 5.03 35.77
CA ARG A 394 -12.98 4.89 36.93
C ARG A 394 -13.74 4.90 38.26
N HIS A 395 -14.83 5.66 38.35
CA HIS A 395 -15.66 5.76 39.55
C HIS A 395 -16.85 4.79 39.58
N GLY A 396 -16.88 3.79 38.69
CA GLY A 396 -17.92 2.77 38.68
C GLY A 396 -19.28 3.26 38.19
N VAL A 397 -19.32 4.40 37.47
CA VAL A 397 -20.57 4.88 36.86
C VAL A 397 -20.89 3.99 35.65
N ALA A 398 -21.96 3.21 35.75
CA ALA A 398 -22.47 2.39 34.66
C ALA A 398 -22.84 3.24 33.42
N ASP A 399 -22.65 2.70 32.22
CA ASP A 399 -23.04 3.28 30.93
C ASP A 399 -22.48 4.70 30.67
N ALA A 400 -21.26 4.95 31.14
CA ALA A 400 -20.60 6.25 31.04
C ALA A 400 -20.53 6.80 29.60
N TYR A 401 -20.33 5.92 28.61
CA TYR A 401 -20.27 6.28 27.20
C TYR A 401 -21.64 6.71 26.66
N ASP A 402 -22.69 5.91 26.89
CA ASP A 402 -24.03 6.19 26.37
C ASP A 402 -24.64 7.45 26.99
N LYS A 403 -24.38 7.68 28.28
CA LYS A 403 -24.77 8.90 28.99
C LYS A 403 -24.18 10.17 28.37
N LEU A 404 -22.97 10.09 27.83
CA LEU A 404 -22.33 11.20 27.12
C LEU A 404 -22.75 11.28 25.66
N GLY A 405 -22.98 10.15 24.99
CA GLY A 405 -23.52 10.12 23.62
C GLY A 405 -24.91 10.77 23.51
N GLN A 406 -25.75 10.63 24.53
CA GLN A 406 -27.05 11.31 24.61
C GLN A 406 -26.95 12.81 24.88
N ALA A 407 -25.88 13.27 25.54
CA ALA A 407 -25.63 14.68 25.87
C ALA A 407 -24.77 15.42 24.83
N ALA A 408 -23.99 14.69 24.02
CA ALA A 408 -23.06 15.20 23.01
C ALA A 408 -23.66 15.26 21.59
N ALA A 409 -24.94 14.91 21.42
CA ALA A 409 -25.69 15.28 20.22
C ALA A 409 -25.57 16.81 20.02
N PRO A 410 -25.42 17.32 18.78
CA PRO A 410 -24.88 18.66 18.52
C PRO A 410 -25.63 19.71 19.34
N CYS A 411 -24.99 20.13 20.43
CA CYS A 411 -25.50 21.20 21.28
C CYS A 411 -25.33 22.49 20.51
N ALA A 412 -26.32 22.84 19.69
CA ALA A 412 -26.38 24.06 18.90
C ALA A 412 -26.60 25.33 19.75
N ASP A 413 -26.17 25.33 21.01
CA ASP A 413 -26.26 26.50 21.88
C ASP A 413 -24.96 26.73 22.67
N ALA A 414 -23.93 27.18 21.95
CA ALA A 414 -22.74 27.79 22.54
C ALA A 414 -23.07 29.08 23.34
N GLY A 415 -24.32 29.54 23.38
CA GLY A 415 -24.79 30.67 24.18
C GLY A 415 -25.16 30.33 25.63
N ALA A 416 -25.34 29.05 25.98
CA ALA A 416 -25.68 28.63 27.36
C ALA A 416 -24.44 28.58 28.28
N LEU A 417 -23.26 28.26 27.75
CA LEU A 417 -22.00 28.24 28.51
C LEU A 417 -21.38 29.64 28.70
N HIS A 418 -21.72 30.61 27.85
CA HIS A 418 -21.08 31.93 27.86
C HIS A 418 -21.72 32.94 28.84
N ARG A 419 -22.95 32.70 29.30
CA ARG A 419 -23.73 33.67 30.12
C ARG A 419 -23.46 33.64 31.63
N SER A 420 -22.70 32.67 32.15
CA SER A 420 -22.44 32.56 33.59
C SER A 420 -21.24 33.39 34.10
N ARG A 421 -20.60 34.21 33.26
CA ARG A 421 -19.38 34.96 33.65
C ARG A 421 -19.58 36.34 34.27
N ARG A 422 -20.79 36.69 34.72
CA ARG A 422 -20.99 37.90 35.54
C ARG A 422 -21.87 37.61 36.75
N ARG A 423 -21.19 37.46 37.89
CA ARG A 423 -21.67 37.41 39.30
C ARG A 423 -21.83 36.00 39.90
N ALA A 424 -21.46 35.95 41.19
CA ALA A 424 -21.35 34.80 42.11
C ALA A 424 -20.09 33.95 41.88
N GLY A 425 -19.10 33.91 42.78
CA GLY A 425 -19.21 33.81 44.23
C GLY A 425 -19.33 32.33 44.60
N GLN A 426 -18.30 31.80 45.28
CA GLN A 426 -18.13 30.41 45.75
C GLN A 426 -19.43 29.64 46.05
N ALA A 427 -20.07 29.01 45.07
CA ALA A 427 -21.18 28.08 45.28
C ALA A 427 -21.56 27.21 44.05
N GLY A 428 -20.72 27.14 43.00
CA GLY A 428 -21.08 26.52 41.72
C GLY A 428 -20.70 25.04 41.55
N LEU A 429 -20.21 24.35 42.58
CA LEU A 429 -19.69 22.98 42.45
C LEU A 429 -20.70 21.87 42.79
N ARG A 430 -21.95 22.22 43.13
CA ARG A 430 -22.96 21.25 43.57
C ARG A 430 -24.15 21.08 42.62
N ALA A 431 -24.28 21.90 41.58
CA ALA A 431 -25.42 21.86 40.67
C ALA A 431 -25.27 20.85 39.50
N PHE A 432 -24.07 20.31 39.27
CA PHE A 432 -23.83 19.32 38.20
C PHE A 432 -24.06 17.86 38.65
N PHE A 433 -24.19 17.61 39.96
CA PHE A 433 -24.34 16.27 40.53
C PHE A 433 -25.80 15.82 40.74
N ALA A 434 -26.79 16.66 40.45
CA ALA A 434 -28.18 16.43 40.89
C ALA A 434 -29.14 15.88 39.82
N ILE A 435 -28.70 15.62 38.58
CA ILE A 435 -29.54 15.04 37.51
C ILE A 435 -29.02 13.63 37.15
N ALA A 436 -28.71 12.82 38.15
CA ALA A 436 -28.25 11.44 37.97
C ALA A 436 -29.10 10.41 38.75
N ALA A 437 -30.20 10.86 39.38
CA ALA A 437 -31.08 10.02 40.16
C ALA A 437 -32.52 10.14 39.64
N LEU A 438 -32.84 9.41 38.56
CA LEU A 438 -34.17 8.90 38.17
C LEU A 438 -34.22 8.64 36.65
N ALA A 439 -33.61 7.54 36.21
CA ALA A 439 -34.08 6.76 35.06
C ALA A 439 -33.39 5.40 35.14
N ALA A 440 -34.18 4.41 35.54
CA ALA A 440 -33.73 3.04 35.74
C ALA A 440 -33.38 2.35 34.42
N ALA A 441 -32.32 1.55 34.48
CA ALA A 441 -32.14 0.26 33.82
C ALA A 441 -32.57 0.11 32.35
N ALA A 442 -31.59 0.11 31.44
CA ALA A 442 -31.61 -0.74 30.25
C ALA A 442 -30.16 -0.95 29.73
N PRO A 443 -29.74 -2.18 29.40
CA PRO A 443 -28.39 -2.46 28.91
C PRO A 443 -28.31 -2.19 27.41
N LEU A 444 -27.19 -1.69 26.87
CA LEU A 444 -26.97 -1.79 25.42
C LEU A 444 -25.52 -2.04 24.99
N ALA A 445 -25.42 -2.80 23.89
CA ALA A 445 -24.38 -3.75 23.54
C ALA A 445 -23.38 -3.22 22.48
N ALA A 446 -22.22 -3.87 22.39
CA ALA A 446 -21.23 -3.70 21.33
C ALA A 446 -21.28 -4.90 20.35
N HIS A 447 -20.69 -4.77 19.15
CA HIS A 447 -20.52 -5.93 18.25
C HIS A 447 -19.82 -7.06 19.01
N GLU A 448 -20.39 -8.26 18.96
CA GLU A 448 -19.94 -9.38 19.79
C GLU A 448 -19.38 -10.50 18.91
N LEU A 449 -18.10 -10.82 19.07
CA LEU A 449 -17.51 -12.03 18.51
C LEU A 449 -17.82 -13.21 19.42
N LEU A 450 -18.54 -14.18 18.89
CA LEU A 450 -18.88 -15.40 19.59
C LEU A 450 -18.21 -16.59 18.93
N THR A 451 -17.79 -17.55 19.75
CA THR A 451 -17.22 -18.81 19.32
C THR A 451 -17.90 -19.93 20.08
N VAL A 452 -18.54 -20.85 19.35
CA VAL A 452 -19.23 -22.01 19.94
C VAL A 452 -18.50 -23.29 19.56
N ALA A 453 -18.43 -24.24 20.49
CA ALA A 453 -18.03 -25.60 20.16
C ALA A 453 -19.15 -26.26 19.37
N SER A 454 -18.86 -26.65 18.12
CA SER A 454 -19.90 -27.09 17.19
C SER A 454 -19.83 -28.58 16.85
N ARG A 455 -18.61 -29.12 16.76
CA ARG A 455 -18.31 -30.55 16.56
C ARG A 455 -17.12 -30.95 17.45
N PRO A 456 -16.86 -32.24 17.70
CA PRO A 456 -15.70 -32.67 18.47
C PRO A 456 -14.39 -32.07 17.94
N GLY A 457 -13.73 -31.23 18.75
CA GLY A 457 -12.48 -30.55 18.38
C GLY A 457 -12.62 -29.38 17.40
N VAL A 458 -13.84 -28.96 17.07
CA VAL A 458 -14.10 -27.86 16.12
C VAL A 458 -14.96 -26.77 16.75
N THR A 459 -14.59 -25.52 16.48
CA THR A 459 -15.34 -24.34 16.89
C THR A 459 -15.83 -23.55 15.68
N GLN A 460 -17.02 -22.98 15.79
CA GLN A 460 -17.61 -22.06 14.82
C GLN A 460 -17.62 -20.65 15.41
N SER A 461 -16.90 -19.72 14.76
CA SER A 461 -16.90 -18.30 15.12
C SER A 461 -17.89 -17.51 14.27
N PHE A 462 -18.54 -16.51 14.87
CA PHE A 462 -19.46 -15.61 14.19
C PHE A 462 -19.52 -14.25 14.89
N LEU A 463 -19.82 -13.20 14.14
CA LEU A 463 -19.90 -11.83 14.63
C LEU A 463 -21.36 -11.36 14.66
N VAL A 464 -21.87 -11.05 15.85
CA VAL A 464 -23.16 -10.41 16.04
C VAL A 464 -22.97 -8.91 15.92
N ILE A 465 -23.57 -8.30 14.90
CA ILE A 465 -23.51 -6.86 14.66
C ILE A 465 -24.58 -6.17 15.50
N ASP A 466 -24.18 -5.12 16.21
CA ASP A 466 -25.06 -4.34 17.07
C ASP A 466 -26.09 -3.60 16.23
N THR A 467 -27.33 -3.58 16.71
CA THR A 467 -28.42 -2.85 16.08
C THR A 467 -28.56 -1.43 16.60
N GLY A 468 -27.68 -1.00 17.51
CA GLY A 468 -27.82 0.25 18.23
C GLY A 468 -29.18 0.30 18.94
N SER A 469 -29.82 1.46 18.95
CA SER A 469 -31.14 1.64 19.57
C SER A 469 -32.30 0.95 18.82
N VAL A 470 -32.06 0.35 17.65
CA VAL A 470 -33.11 -0.33 16.88
C VAL A 470 -33.32 -1.72 17.46
N LYS A 471 -34.53 -2.00 17.97
CA LYS A 471 -34.88 -3.34 18.46
C LYS A 471 -34.98 -4.33 17.28
N PRO A 472 -34.20 -5.43 17.27
CA PRO A 472 -34.27 -6.41 16.20
C PRO A 472 -35.59 -7.19 16.26
N GLN A 473 -36.14 -7.48 15.09
CA GLN A 473 -37.39 -8.24 14.88
C GLN A 473 -37.15 -9.57 14.15
N ALA A 474 -35.95 -9.78 13.61
CA ALA A 474 -35.50 -11.02 12.99
C ALA A 474 -33.96 -11.10 13.08
N ILE A 475 -33.40 -12.27 12.82
CA ILE A 475 -31.95 -12.50 12.75
C ILE A 475 -31.59 -12.93 11.32
N ALA A 476 -30.52 -12.37 10.77
CA ALA A 476 -29.97 -12.79 9.47
C ALA A 476 -28.59 -13.42 9.65
N LEU A 477 -28.50 -14.74 9.46
CA LEU A 477 -27.23 -15.47 9.36
C LEU A 477 -26.63 -15.25 7.97
N LEU A 478 -25.51 -14.53 7.90
CA LEU A 478 -24.89 -14.07 6.67
C LEU A 478 -23.76 -15.01 6.23
N TYR A 479 -23.97 -15.72 5.11
CA TYR A 479 -23.01 -16.64 4.49
C TYR A 479 -22.32 -15.97 3.30
N THR A 480 -21.05 -15.61 3.50
CA THR A 480 -20.27 -14.85 2.52
C THR A 480 -19.85 -15.67 1.29
N GLY A 481 -19.60 -14.96 0.19
CA GLY A 481 -19.19 -15.50 -1.11
C GLY A 481 -17.71 -15.90 -1.16
N GLY A 482 -17.23 -16.28 -2.36
CA GLY A 482 -15.85 -16.74 -2.55
C GLY A 482 -15.50 -17.95 -1.69
N GLY A 483 -14.33 -17.91 -1.02
CA GLY A 483 -13.89 -18.93 -0.06
C GLY A 483 -14.69 -18.97 1.24
N GLY A 484 -15.58 -18.00 1.51
CA GLY A 484 -16.44 -17.99 2.70
C GLY A 484 -15.76 -17.68 4.04
N ARG A 485 -14.43 -17.51 4.06
CA ARG A 485 -13.69 -17.08 5.24
C ARG A 485 -13.63 -15.57 5.32
N VAL A 486 -14.16 -15.04 6.41
CA VAL A 486 -14.16 -13.61 6.77
C VAL A 486 -12.90 -13.28 7.58
N GLY A 487 -12.40 -14.23 8.37
CA GLY A 487 -11.19 -14.08 9.16
C GLY A 487 -11.41 -13.19 10.39
N LEU A 488 -12.51 -13.43 11.10
CA LEU A 488 -12.89 -12.79 12.35
C LEU A 488 -11.82 -13.06 13.41
N ARG A 489 -11.19 -11.99 13.90
CA ARG A 489 -10.28 -12.05 15.04
C ARG A 489 -10.40 -10.78 15.88
N GLN A 490 -10.10 -10.90 17.16
CA GLN A 490 -9.94 -9.76 18.05
C GLN A 490 -8.44 -9.50 18.23
N GLU A 491 -7.99 -8.29 17.92
CA GLU A 491 -6.59 -7.88 17.95
C GLU A 491 -6.53 -6.50 18.61
N ASP A 492 -5.80 -6.36 19.71
CA ASP A 492 -5.69 -5.13 20.51
C ASP A 492 -7.03 -4.52 20.95
N GLY A 493 -8.04 -5.37 21.19
CA GLY A 493 -9.39 -4.94 21.58
C GLY A 493 -10.29 -4.51 20.40
N GLU A 494 -9.75 -4.48 19.17
CA GLU A 494 -10.52 -4.20 17.96
C GLU A 494 -10.86 -5.49 17.18
N MET A 495 -12.05 -5.50 16.57
CA MET A 495 -12.43 -6.58 15.65
C MET A 495 -11.79 -6.37 14.27
N LYS A 496 -11.00 -7.35 13.81
CA LYS A 496 -10.39 -7.37 12.47
C LYS A 496 -11.03 -8.47 11.63
N TYR A 497 -11.39 -8.15 10.39
CA TYR A 497 -11.94 -9.08 9.41
C TYR A 497 -11.84 -8.52 7.98
N ARG A 498 -11.98 -9.38 6.97
CA ARG A 498 -11.96 -8.97 5.56
C ARG A 498 -13.27 -8.23 5.22
N PRO A 499 -13.24 -6.92 4.91
CA PRO A 499 -14.45 -6.12 4.80
C PRO A 499 -15.10 -6.17 3.40
N HIS A 500 -14.45 -6.78 2.41
CA HIS A 500 -14.78 -6.55 1.01
C HIS A 500 -16.09 -7.20 0.55
N ASN A 501 -16.55 -8.29 1.20
CA ASN A 501 -17.74 -9.02 0.77
C ASN A 501 -19.04 -8.20 0.95
N PHE A 502 -19.96 -8.29 -0.02
CA PHE A 502 -21.26 -7.61 0.02
C PHE A 502 -22.00 -7.75 1.37
N LEU A 503 -22.19 -8.97 1.89
CA LEU A 503 -22.96 -9.16 3.12
C LEU A 503 -22.28 -8.57 4.35
N VAL A 504 -20.94 -8.51 4.36
CA VAL A 504 -20.18 -7.85 5.42
C VAL A 504 -20.36 -6.33 5.33
N ARG A 505 -20.31 -5.76 4.12
CA ARG A 505 -20.52 -4.32 3.89
C ARG A 505 -21.96 -3.89 4.20
N ALA A 506 -22.94 -4.73 3.88
CA ALA A 506 -24.35 -4.48 4.07
C ALA A 506 -24.87 -4.83 5.48
N ALA A 507 -24.05 -5.42 6.36
CA ALA A 507 -24.50 -5.86 7.68
C ALA A 507 -25.09 -4.70 8.52
N GLY A 508 -24.46 -3.52 8.48
CA GLY A 508 -25.00 -2.33 9.14
C GLY A 508 -26.34 -1.84 8.57
N ASP A 509 -26.61 -2.09 7.29
CA ASP A 509 -27.90 -1.76 6.68
C ASP A 509 -29.01 -2.70 7.15
N PHE A 510 -28.73 -4.00 7.34
CA PHE A 510 -29.68 -4.93 7.97
C PHE A 510 -30.05 -4.47 9.40
N ALA A 511 -29.03 -4.11 10.18
CA ALA A 511 -29.20 -3.60 11.55
C ALA A 511 -30.11 -2.37 11.60
N ARG A 512 -29.87 -1.37 10.74
CA ARG A 512 -30.72 -0.18 10.61
C ARG A 512 -32.17 -0.48 10.23
N ASN A 513 -32.42 -1.61 9.56
CA ASN A 513 -33.75 -2.03 9.13
C ASN A 513 -34.42 -3.02 10.10
N GLY A 514 -33.90 -3.15 11.33
CA GLY A 514 -34.52 -3.97 12.39
C GLY A 514 -34.26 -5.47 12.26
N VAL A 515 -33.19 -5.86 11.56
CA VAL A 515 -32.73 -7.25 11.43
C VAL A 515 -31.35 -7.37 12.07
N LEU A 516 -31.18 -8.26 13.05
CA LEU A 516 -29.90 -8.52 13.71
C LEU A 516 -28.97 -9.28 12.73
N PRO A 517 -27.88 -8.67 12.25
CA PRO A 517 -26.95 -9.32 11.33
C PRO A 517 -25.96 -10.20 12.10
N VAL A 518 -25.79 -11.43 11.66
CA VAL A 518 -24.82 -12.38 12.21
C VAL A 518 -23.90 -12.86 11.09
N VAL A 519 -22.66 -12.39 11.08
CA VAL A 519 -21.67 -12.74 10.05
C VAL A 519 -20.99 -14.05 10.42
N MET A 520 -21.18 -15.08 9.59
CA MET A 520 -20.57 -16.40 9.78
C MET A 520 -19.12 -16.40 9.24
N ASP A 521 -18.19 -16.98 10.00
CA ASP A 521 -16.83 -17.26 9.51
C ASP A 521 -16.66 -18.75 9.16
N ALA A 522 -15.48 -19.14 8.68
CA ALA A 522 -15.12 -20.55 8.53
C ALA A 522 -14.94 -21.21 9.91
N PRO A 523 -15.38 -22.47 10.12
CA PRO A 523 -15.08 -23.21 11.34
C PRO A 523 -13.58 -23.47 11.45
N SER A 524 -13.10 -23.77 12.66
CA SER A 524 -11.67 -23.85 12.98
C SER A 524 -10.89 -24.92 12.21
N ASP A 525 -11.57 -25.90 11.62
CA ASP A 525 -11.00 -26.96 10.78
C ASP A 525 -10.98 -26.62 9.27
N GLN A 526 -11.49 -25.45 8.87
CA GLN A 526 -11.58 -25.03 7.48
C GLN A 526 -10.78 -23.75 7.23
N ASN A 527 -9.78 -23.81 6.34
CA ASN A 527 -9.05 -22.62 5.90
C ASN A 527 -9.89 -21.75 4.96
N GLU A 528 -10.79 -22.38 4.19
CA GLU A 528 -11.88 -21.82 3.40
C GLU A 528 -13.02 -22.86 3.35
N LEU A 529 -14.24 -22.42 3.07
CA LEU A 529 -15.41 -23.29 2.96
C LEU A 529 -15.38 -24.08 1.64
N THR A 530 -14.92 -25.34 1.74
CA THR A 530 -14.89 -26.31 0.64
C THR A 530 -16.30 -26.66 0.13
N ASP A 531 -16.38 -27.17 -1.10
CA ASP A 531 -17.66 -27.61 -1.69
C ASP A 531 -18.29 -28.76 -0.88
N ASP A 532 -17.47 -29.69 -0.39
CA ASP A 532 -17.89 -30.81 0.47
C ASP A 532 -18.45 -30.30 1.80
N TYR A 533 -17.81 -29.31 2.41
CA TYR A 533 -18.35 -28.69 3.62
C TYR A 533 -19.69 -27.98 3.32
N ARG A 534 -19.75 -27.19 2.24
CA ARG A 534 -20.95 -26.40 1.90
C ARG A 534 -22.20 -27.23 1.64
N THR A 535 -22.01 -28.47 1.20
CA THR A 535 -23.07 -29.42 0.86
C THR A 535 -23.23 -30.57 1.87
N GLY A 536 -22.31 -30.68 2.83
CA GLY A 536 -22.23 -31.78 3.78
C GLY A 536 -22.87 -31.51 5.14
N GLY A 537 -23.06 -32.59 5.91
CA GLY A 537 -23.71 -32.53 7.24
C GLY A 537 -22.91 -31.78 8.32
N ALA A 538 -21.59 -31.61 8.13
CA ALA A 538 -20.74 -30.83 9.03
C ALA A 538 -21.23 -29.38 9.15
N GLN A 539 -21.60 -28.75 8.03
CA GLN A 539 -22.13 -27.39 8.02
C GLN A 539 -23.47 -27.30 8.77
N SER A 540 -24.33 -28.32 8.65
CA SER A 540 -25.60 -28.35 9.38
C SER A 540 -25.40 -28.45 10.89
N ALA A 541 -24.40 -29.22 11.34
CA ALA A 541 -24.03 -29.28 12.76
C ALA A 541 -23.51 -27.92 13.26
N ASP A 542 -22.62 -27.29 12.48
CA ASP A 542 -22.04 -25.98 12.81
C ASP A 542 -23.11 -24.87 12.86
N ALA A 543 -24.04 -24.86 11.90
CA ALA A 543 -25.17 -23.94 11.89
C ALA A 543 -26.13 -24.16 13.07
N ARG A 544 -26.42 -25.42 13.45
CA ARG A 544 -27.28 -25.73 14.60
C ARG A 544 -26.67 -25.28 15.93
N ALA A 545 -25.35 -25.39 16.10
CA ALA A 545 -24.66 -24.87 17.28
C ALA A 545 -24.82 -23.35 17.40
N VAL A 546 -24.65 -22.61 16.30
CA VAL A 546 -24.88 -21.16 16.26
C VAL A 546 -26.35 -20.82 16.50
N LEU A 547 -27.28 -21.55 15.90
CA LEU A 547 -28.72 -21.37 16.13
C LEU A 547 -29.11 -21.60 17.59
N ALA A 548 -28.53 -22.60 18.26
CA ALA A 548 -28.78 -22.85 19.67
C ALA A 548 -28.34 -21.66 20.53
N GLU A 549 -27.14 -21.12 20.28
CA GLU A 549 -26.63 -19.92 20.97
C GLU A 549 -27.51 -18.70 20.72
N LEU A 550 -27.90 -18.45 19.46
CA LEU A 550 -28.76 -17.32 19.10
C LEU A 550 -30.17 -17.44 19.67
N LYS A 551 -30.75 -18.65 19.72
CA LYS A 551 -32.07 -18.89 20.34
C LYS A 551 -32.04 -18.65 21.85
N GLN A 552 -30.92 -18.95 22.52
CA GLN A 552 -30.75 -18.64 23.94
C GLN A 552 -30.66 -17.14 24.18
N ARG A 553 -29.93 -16.40 23.35
CA ARG A 553 -29.70 -14.95 23.52
C ARG A 553 -30.86 -14.07 23.04
N PHE A 554 -31.46 -14.44 21.92
CA PHE A 554 -32.45 -13.64 21.21
C PHE A 554 -33.75 -14.43 21.02
N ALA A 555 -34.28 -14.93 22.14
CA ALA A 555 -35.45 -15.80 22.17
C ALA A 555 -36.65 -15.19 21.42
N GLY A 556 -37.27 -16.00 20.56
CA GLY A 556 -38.48 -15.63 19.82
C GLY A 556 -38.25 -14.85 18.52
N LEU A 557 -37.00 -14.49 18.17
CA LEU A 557 -36.74 -13.87 16.88
C LEU A 557 -36.65 -14.93 15.76
N PRO A 558 -37.38 -14.77 14.64
CA PRO A 558 -37.23 -15.65 13.48
C PRO A 558 -35.85 -15.50 12.86
N VAL A 559 -35.21 -16.64 12.55
CA VAL A 559 -33.87 -16.67 11.93
C VAL A 559 -33.98 -16.91 10.44
N TYR A 560 -33.28 -16.10 9.66
CA TYR A 560 -33.19 -16.19 8.20
C TYR A 560 -31.77 -16.50 7.77
N LEU A 561 -31.62 -17.30 6.72
CA LEU A 561 -30.34 -17.59 6.08
C LEU A 561 -30.16 -16.66 4.89
N VAL A 562 -29.05 -15.93 4.81
CA VAL A 562 -28.74 -15.04 3.69
C VAL A 562 -27.41 -15.45 3.10
N GLY A 563 -27.41 -15.95 1.87
CA GLY A 563 -26.19 -16.31 1.14
C GLY A 563 -25.93 -15.36 -0.01
N THR A 564 -24.65 -15.07 -0.29
CA THR A 564 -24.23 -14.35 -1.50
C THR A 564 -23.23 -15.16 -2.33
N SER A 565 -23.35 -15.17 -3.66
CA SER A 565 -22.43 -15.91 -4.55
C SER A 565 -22.28 -17.37 -4.09
N ARG A 566 -21.07 -17.92 -3.91
CA ARG A 566 -20.84 -19.27 -3.35
C ARG A 566 -21.52 -19.52 -1.98
N GLY A 567 -21.76 -18.48 -1.18
CA GLY A 567 -22.54 -18.55 0.06
C GLY A 567 -24.02 -18.93 -0.14
N THR A 568 -24.57 -18.73 -1.34
CA THR A 568 -25.94 -19.19 -1.67
C THR A 568 -26.06 -20.70 -1.64
N ILE A 569 -24.99 -21.44 -1.91
CA ILE A 569 -24.96 -22.91 -1.81
C ILE A 569 -25.20 -23.31 -0.35
N SER A 570 -24.47 -22.71 0.58
CA SER A 570 -24.65 -22.94 2.01
C SER A 570 -26.06 -22.59 2.48
N ALA A 571 -26.56 -21.40 2.13
CA ALA A 571 -27.90 -20.96 2.55
C ALA A 571 -29.02 -21.85 1.98
N ALA A 572 -28.92 -22.29 0.73
CA ALA A 572 -29.92 -23.17 0.10
C ALA A 572 -29.91 -24.58 0.73
N VAL A 573 -28.72 -25.18 0.90
CA VAL A 573 -28.58 -26.50 1.53
C VAL A 573 -29.07 -26.45 2.98
N LEU A 574 -28.65 -25.48 3.78
CA LEU A 574 -29.12 -25.32 5.14
C LEU A 574 -30.63 -25.05 5.21
N GLY A 575 -31.19 -24.30 4.26
CA GLY A 575 -32.63 -24.09 4.15
C GLY A 575 -33.42 -25.39 3.99
N ARG A 576 -32.86 -26.37 3.28
CA ARG A 576 -33.42 -27.72 3.17
C ARG A 576 -33.22 -28.53 4.46
N GLU A 577 -32.01 -28.53 5.00
CA GLU A 577 -31.63 -29.39 6.13
C GLU A 577 -32.19 -28.94 7.49
N LEU A 578 -32.33 -27.63 7.69
CA LEU A 578 -32.83 -27.04 8.94
C LEU A 578 -34.36 -26.94 8.94
N GLY A 579 -35.01 -26.98 7.77
CA GLY A 579 -36.46 -26.97 7.66
C GLY A 579 -37.12 -25.83 8.44
N GLU A 580 -38.01 -26.18 9.36
CA GLU A 580 -38.77 -25.24 10.20
C GLU A 580 -37.93 -24.56 11.28
N GLU A 581 -36.65 -24.93 11.46
CA GLU A 581 -35.76 -24.25 12.41
C GLU A 581 -35.40 -22.82 11.95
N VAL A 582 -35.63 -22.50 10.67
CA VAL A 582 -35.40 -21.17 10.07
C VAL A 582 -36.68 -20.66 9.40
N ALA A 583 -36.93 -19.35 9.49
CA ALA A 583 -38.14 -18.69 9.00
C ALA A 583 -38.08 -18.37 7.50
N GLY A 584 -36.88 -18.34 6.91
CA GLY A 584 -36.71 -18.18 5.48
C GLY A 584 -35.27 -18.15 5.00
N VAL A 585 -35.12 -18.17 3.69
CA VAL A 585 -33.84 -18.19 2.96
C VAL A 585 -33.83 -17.08 1.92
N VAL A 586 -32.72 -16.36 1.84
CA VAL A 586 -32.47 -15.30 0.87
C VAL A 586 -31.20 -15.65 0.09
N LEU A 587 -31.34 -15.74 -1.23
CA LEU A 587 -30.25 -16.07 -2.13
C LEU A 587 -29.92 -14.86 -2.99
N THR A 588 -28.79 -14.21 -2.71
CA THR A 588 -28.29 -13.03 -3.44
C THR A 588 -27.19 -13.44 -4.41
N SER A 589 -27.26 -13.01 -5.68
CA SER A 589 -26.30 -13.41 -6.73
C SER A 589 -26.06 -14.93 -6.71
N SER A 590 -27.12 -15.72 -6.90
CA SER A 590 -27.13 -17.18 -6.76
C SER A 590 -26.26 -17.91 -7.80
N MET A 591 -25.49 -18.91 -7.36
CA MET A 591 -24.62 -19.73 -8.20
C MET A 591 -25.41 -20.68 -9.11
N PHE A 592 -25.75 -20.25 -10.33
CA PHE A 592 -26.42 -21.07 -11.34
C PHE A 592 -25.49 -21.64 -12.42
N GLY A 593 -24.30 -21.05 -12.61
CA GLY A 593 -23.32 -21.49 -13.62
C GLY A 593 -22.26 -22.47 -13.08
N SER A 594 -21.48 -23.07 -13.98
CA SER A 594 -20.25 -23.83 -13.68
C SER A 594 -19.14 -23.36 -14.62
N SER A 595 -17.97 -22.97 -14.11
CA SER A 595 -16.77 -22.66 -14.92
C SER A 595 -15.99 -23.91 -15.36
N ASN A 596 -16.33 -25.10 -14.86
CA ASN A 596 -15.48 -26.27 -15.08
C ASN A 596 -16.30 -27.50 -15.48
N LEU A 597 -16.32 -27.81 -16.78
CA LEU A 597 -16.77 -29.11 -17.27
C LEU A 597 -15.98 -30.29 -16.67
N ARG A 598 -14.79 -30.03 -16.10
CA ARG A 598 -13.90 -31.03 -15.47
C ARG A 598 -14.04 -31.17 -13.95
N ARG A 599 -14.72 -30.24 -13.26
CA ARG A 599 -15.02 -30.33 -11.82
C ARG A 599 -16.49 -30.03 -11.63
N GLN A 600 -17.27 -31.01 -11.19
CA GLN A 600 -18.67 -30.88 -10.80
C GLN A 600 -18.80 -30.00 -9.53
N ALA A 601 -18.43 -28.73 -9.62
CA ALA A 601 -18.65 -27.79 -8.53
C ALA A 601 -20.17 -27.67 -8.29
N PRO A 602 -20.63 -27.78 -7.03
CA PRO A 602 -22.04 -27.69 -6.70
C PRO A 602 -22.57 -26.33 -7.14
N ASN A 603 -23.72 -26.35 -7.81
CA ASN A 603 -24.44 -25.17 -8.24
C ASN A 603 -25.93 -25.37 -7.97
N LEU A 604 -26.68 -24.28 -8.02
CA LEU A 604 -28.08 -24.23 -7.68
C LEU A 604 -29.00 -24.30 -8.90
N ARG A 605 -28.46 -24.61 -10.09
CA ARG A 605 -29.29 -24.73 -11.30
C ARG A 605 -30.27 -25.90 -11.24
N ALA A 606 -29.82 -27.02 -10.66
CA ALA A 606 -30.61 -28.25 -10.51
C ALA A 606 -31.02 -28.51 -9.05
N PHE A 607 -30.91 -27.51 -8.18
CA PHE A 607 -31.28 -27.65 -6.78
C PHE A 607 -32.82 -27.72 -6.64
N ASP A 608 -33.31 -28.65 -5.83
CA ASP A 608 -34.73 -28.73 -5.51
C ASP A 608 -35.12 -27.67 -4.46
N TYR A 609 -35.47 -26.49 -4.96
CA TYR A 609 -35.95 -25.39 -4.11
C TYR A 609 -37.28 -25.71 -3.42
N GLY A 610 -38.04 -26.71 -3.88
CA GLY A 610 -39.26 -27.17 -3.21
C GLY A 610 -38.96 -27.89 -1.88
N ALA A 611 -37.73 -28.36 -1.70
CA ALA A 611 -37.28 -28.99 -0.45
C ALA A 611 -36.98 -27.96 0.66
N ILE A 612 -36.88 -26.66 0.34
CA ILE A 612 -36.82 -25.59 1.33
C ILE A 612 -38.25 -25.28 1.77
N ARG A 613 -38.63 -25.72 2.97
CA ARG A 613 -40.00 -25.56 3.51
C ARG A 613 -40.31 -24.14 3.97
N SER A 614 -39.27 -23.42 4.41
CA SER A 614 -39.36 -22.01 4.80
C SER A 614 -39.54 -21.08 3.59
N ARG A 615 -39.86 -19.80 3.84
CA ARG A 615 -40.02 -18.80 2.78
C ARG A 615 -38.71 -18.63 2.00
N LEU A 616 -38.77 -18.43 0.67
CA LEU A 616 -37.59 -18.26 -0.18
C LEU A 616 -37.66 -16.95 -0.97
N LEU A 617 -36.56 -16.20 -1.00
CA LEU A 617 -36.39 -14.97 -1.78
C LEU A 617 -35.12 -15.04 -2.64
N PHE A 618 -35.25 -14.65 -3.91
CA PHE A 618 -34.11 -14.37 -4.77
C PHE A 618 -33.89 -12.87 -4.88
N VAL A 619 -32.62 -12.45 -4.89
CA VAL A 619 -32.23 -11.06 -5.14
C VAL A 619 -31.10 -11.07 -6.14
N HIS A 620 -31.23 -10.40 -7.28
CA HIS A 620 -30.22 -10.42 -8.33
C HIS A 620 -30.06 -9.07 -8.99
N HIS A 621 -28.84 -8.73 -9.39
CA HIS A 621 -28.57 -7.52 -10.14
C HIS A 621 -28.71 -7.79 -11.64
N ARG A 622 -29.46 -6.95 -12.36
CA ARG A 622 -29.72 -7.10 -13.81
C ARG A 622 -28.44 -7.01 -14.64
N GLN A 623 -27.49 -6.21 -14.16
CA GLN A 623 -26.18 -5.99 -14.78
C GLN A 623 -25.08 -6.86 -14.15
N ASP A 624 -25.43 -7.91 -13.38
CA ASP A 624 -24.43 -8.88 -12.91
C ASP A 624 -23.82 -9.62 -14.11
N SER A 625 -22.56 -9.32 -14.40
CA SER A 625 -21.79 -9.90 -15.50
C SER A 625 -20.98 -11.12 -15.08
N CYS A 626 -21.11 -11.58 -13.83
CA CYS A 626 -20.51 -12.83 -13.40
C CYS A 626 -21.18 -14.03 -14.10
N GLU A 627 -20.37 -14.83 -14.80
CA GLU A 627 -20.84 -16.00 -15.55
C GLU A 627 -21.48 -17.09 -14.67
N HIS A 628 -21.22 -17.06 -13.35
CA HIS A 628 -21.77 -18.02 -12.40
C HIS A 628 -23.12 -17.63 -11.83
N THR A 629 -23.51 -16.37 -11.92
CA THR A 629 -24.72 -15.84 -11.27
C THR A 629 -25.64 -15.10 -12.24
N PRO A 630 -25.95 -15.68 -13.41
CA PRO A 630 -26.69 -14.97 -14.46
C PRO A 630 -28.10 -14.61 -14.00
N TYR A 631 -28.45 -13.31 -14.07
CA TYR A 631 -29.77 -12.78 -13.76
C TYR A 631 -30.90 -13.52 -14.48
N ALA A 632 -30.68 -13.91 -15.75
CA ALA A 632 -31.65 -14.66 -16.54
C ALA A 632 -32.08 -15.98 -15.88
N SER A 633 -31.23 -16.61 -15.07
CA SER A 633 -31.59 -17.83 -14.33
C SER A 633 -32.50 -17.54 -13.15
N ALA A 634 -32.27 -16.44 -12.41
CA ALA A 634 -33.17 -16.00 -11.36
C ALA A 634 -34.54 -15.58 -11.94
N LEU A 635 -34.53 -14.90 -13.09
CA LEU A 635 -35.75 -14.46 -13.76
C LEU A 635 -36.66 -15.64 -14.15
N ARG A 636 -36.09 -16.79 -14.56
CA ARG A 636 -36.87 -18.01 -14.83
C ARG A 636 -37.54 -18.58 -13.57
N LEU A 637 -36.95 -18.38 -12.40
CA LEU A 637 -37.51 -18.81 -11.11
C LEU A 637 -38.54 -17.82 -10.56
N ALA A 638 -38.58 -16.58 -11.06
CA ALA A 638 -39.48 -15.52 -10.59
C ALA A 638 -40.97 -15.86 -10.74
N ALA A 639 -41.32 -16.80 -11.61
CA ALA A 639 -42.69 -17.29 -11.76
C ALA A 639 -43.17 -18.10 -10.55
N ARG A 640 -42.23 -18.71 -9.79
CA ARG A 640 -42.53 -19.59 -8.65
C ARG A 640 -42.08 -19.00 -7.31
N TYR A 641 -41.04 -18.17 -7.32
CA TYR A 641 -40.45 -17.60 -6.13
C TYR A 641 -40.32 -16.08 -6.26
N PRO A 642 -40.53 -15.31 -5.16
CA PRO A 642 -40.27 -13.87 -5.17
C PRO A 642 -38.85 -13.53 -5.64
N LEU A 643 -38.75 -12.53 -6.51
CA LEU A 643 -37.50 -11.97 -7.02
C LEU A 643 -37.46 -10.46 -6.79
N VAL A 644 -36.37 -9.97 -6.22
CA VAL A 644 -35.99 -8.56 -6.23
C VAL A 644 -34.90 -8.35 -7.29
N SER A 645 -35.16 -7.44 -8.23
CA SER A 645 -34.26 -7.13 -9.34
C SER A 645 -33.61 -5.78 -9.10
N VAL A 646 -32.27 -5.74 -9.07
CA VAL A 646 -31.49 -4.53 -8.79
C VAL A 646 -30.83 -4.02 -10.07
N SER A 647 -30.83 -2.71 -10.28
CA SER A 647 -30.18 -2.04 -11.41
C SER A 647 -29.38 -0.82 -10.96
N GLY A 648 -28.51 -0.32 -11.83
CA GLY A 648 -27.75 0.90 -11.58
C GLY A 648 -26.61 0.68 -10.57
N GLY A 649 -26.36 1.68 -9.72
CA GLY A 649 -25.28 1.65 -8.74
C GLY A 649 -24.03 2.38 -9.21
N LYS A 650 -22.91 2.09 -8.56
CA LYS A 650 -21.61 2.70 -8.86
C LYS A 650 -20.90 1.95 -10.00
N PRO A 651 -20.02 2.63 -10.77
CA PRO A 651 -19.11 1.94 -11.68
C PRO A 651 -18.32 0.86 -10.95
N ALA A 652 -18.10 -0.29 -11.60
CA ALA A 652 -17.38 -1.40 -10.99
C ALA A 652 -15.91 -1.03 -10.71
N GLU A 653 -15.44 -1.32 -9.50
CA GLU A 653 -14.04 -1.15 -9.08
C GLU A 653 -13.30 -2.50 -9.01
N SER A 654 -14.01 -3.61 -9.22
CA SER A 654 -13.46 -4.98 -9.22
C SER A 654 -13.98 -5.81 -10.38
N GLY A 655 -13.42 -7.02 -10.56
CA GLY A 655 -13.84 -7.94 -11.61
C GLY A 655 -15.33 -8.35 -11.55
N PRO A 656 -15.87 -8.96 -12.62
CA PRO A 656 -17.29 -9.27 -12.75
C PRO A 656 -17.91 -10.09 -11.61
N CYS A 657 -17.17 -11.05 -11.03
CA CYS A 657 -17.61 -11.90 -9.93
C CYS A 657 -17.15 -11.40 -8.54
N GLU A 658 -16.61 -10.19 -8.46
CA GLU A 658 -16.03 -9.61 -7.25
C GLU A 658 -16.99 -8.61 -6.58
N PRO A 659 -16.82 -8.31 -5.28
CA PRO A 659 -17.86 -7.66 -4.48
C PRO A 659 -18.00 -6.14 -4.66
N TYR A 660 -17.12 -5.48 -5.40
CA TYR A 660 -17.22 -4.06 -5.81
C TYR A 660 -17.64 -3.92 -7.29
N ALA A 661 -18.52 -4.82 -7.73
CA ALA A 661 -19.20 -4.78 -9.01
C ALA A 661 -20.71 -4.96 -8.80
N ALA A 662 -21.48 -4.97 -9.90
CA ALA A 662 -22.92 -5.32 -9.88
C ALA A 662 -23.21 -6.64 -9.13
N HIS A 663 -22.29 -7.61 -9.20
CA HIS A 663 -22.35 -8.87 -8.46
C HIS A 663 -22.50 -8.71 -6.94
N GLY A 664 -21.84 -7.69 -6.38
CA GLY A 664 -21.93 -7.31 -4.97
C GLY A 664 -22.85 -6.12 -4.70
N TYR A 665 -23.73 -5.78 -5.65
CA TYR A 665 -24.67 -4.66 -5.58
C TYR A 665 -24.00 -3.31 -5.30
N PHE A 666 -22.82 -3.09 -5.89
CA PHE A 666 -21.99 -1.93 -5.56
C PHE A 666 -22.71 -0.59 -5.80
N GLY A 667 -22.90 0.20 -4.75
CA GLY A 667 -23.66 1.45 -4.78
C GLY A 667 -25.18 1.30 -4.60
N ARG A 668 -25.69 0.08 -4.39
CA ARG A 668 -27.11 -0.25 -4.15
C ARG A 668 -27.30 -1.09 -2.89
N GLU A 669 -26.28 -1.24 -2.06
CA GLU A 669 -26.30 -2.11 -0.88
C GLU A 669 -27.37 -1.69 0.14
N PRO A 670 -27.52 -0.40 0.50
CA PRO A 670 -28.54 0.02 1.46
C PRO A 670 -29.96 -0.31 1.01
N GLN A 671 -30.27 -0.05 -0.26
CA GLN A 671 -31.58 -0.34 -0.84
C GLN A 671 -31.84 -1.85 -0.93
N THR A 672 -30.81 -2.60 -1.31
CA THR A 672 -30.87 -4.07 -1.42
C THR A 672 -31.11 -4.69 -0.04
N ALA A 673 -30.34 -4.29 0.98
CA ALA A 673 -30.52 -4.76 2.36
C ALA A 673 -31.88 -4.36 2.94
N ALA A 674 -32.36 -3.14 2.67
CA ALA A 674 -33.69 -2.69 3.10
C ALA A 674 -34.82 -3.52 2.49
N ALA A 675 -34.74 -3.85 1.20
CA ALA A 675 -35.74 -4.71 0.53
C ALA A 675 -35.73 -6.14 1.11
N ILE A 676 -34.55 -6.70 1.39
CA ILE A 676 -34.43 -8.01 2.03
C ILE A 676 -35.02 -7.97 3.45
N ALA A 677 -34.66 -6.97 4.25
CA ALA A 677 -35.18 -6.81 5.60
C ALA A 677 -36.70 -6.63 5.61
N ALA A 678 -37.26 -5.83 4.70
CA ALA A 678 -38.70 -5.67 4.55
C ALA A 678 -39.38 -7.02 4.26
N TRP A 679 -38.83 -7.83 3.34
CA TRP A 679 -39.35 -9.16 3.05
C TRP A 679 -39.30 -10.10 4.26
N MET A 680 -38.18 -10.12 5.00
CA MET A 680 -38.03 -10.91 6.22
C MET A 680 -39.11 -10.54 7.24
N LEU A 681 -39.31 -9.25 7.46
CA LEU A 681 -40.27 -8.70 8.42
C LEU A 681 -41.73 -8.71 7.93
N GLY A 682 -42.01 -9.31 6.76
CA GLY A 682 -43.36 -9.40 6.21
C GLY A 682 -43.96 -8.06 5.77
N ARG A 683 -43.11 -7.05 5.54
CA ARG A 683 -43.49 -5.70 5.09
C ARG A 683 -43.53 -5.63 3.56
N PRO A 684 -44.27 -4.69 2.97
CA PRO A 684 -44.14 -4.40 1.55
C PRO A 684 -42.69 -4.11 1.18
N PHE A 685 -42.21 -4.74 0.11
CA PHE A 685 -40.84 -4.60 -0.39
C PHE A 685 -40.87 -4.37 -1.91
N PRO A 686 -39.92 -3.59 -2.45
CA PRO A 686 -39.86 -3.35 -3.88
C PRO A 686 -39.43 -4.62 -4.63
N LYS A 687 -40.09 -4.91 -5.76
CA LYS A 687 -39.64 -5.96 -6.70
C LYS A 687 -38.51 -5.49 -7.60
N ASP A 688 -38.38 -4.17 -7.78
CA ASP A 688 -37.37 -3.53 -8.60
C ASP A 688 -36.70 -2.40 -7.82
N ILE A 689 -35.37 -2.36 -7.85
CA ILE A 689 -34.53 -1.32 -7.25
C ILE A 689 -33.73 -0.70 -8.39
N GLU A 690 -33.87 0.61 -8.59
CA GLU A 690 -33.25 1.33 -9.71
C GLU A 690 -32.15 2.30 -9.31
#